data_AF-A0A1X0R3B3-F1
#
_entry.id   AF-A0A1X0R3B3-F1
#
_cell.length_a   1.000
_cell.length_b   1.000
_cell.length_c   1.000
_cell.angle_alpha   90.00
_cell.angle_beta   90.00
_cell.angle_gamma   90.00
#
_symmetry.space_group_name_H-M   'P 1'
#
loop_
_entity.id
_entity.type
_entity.pdbx_description
1 polymer ?
#
loop_
_entity_poly.entity_id
_entity_poly.type
_entity_poly.pdbx_seq_one_letter_code
_entity_poly.pdbx_strand_id
1 'polypeptide(L)'
;MTEKSKVKVAVIGSGLAGLSVAYLLTKGSDKFEVHLFEKNTSLGMDASSISVGPNKEHRIDVSYYSHLLRLYNHLQIPAKKAKFSFGWYKIQQDTAQQYAPTEVASFTKNEPYLIYSGARTVGYLNWIQRNTHSLMGSVQALVTFFWNTCIVAFSYFQILLISLYMHHKGHLKDPTHEICNLTLNEFFKRYYIHEYFAYQVFVPLFAAVCTNSHQSMLQYPASDILEYVALGVFEESYVAACGVQQVVKRLSAPLEHIHLKTQITNIQFDPSSRHRYQIQDEKEQSYDIDHIIFATQGNQAANLLKHLAHSTPKLKESLKDQIDMLSRFQYDSALVINHTDVRVLPRNPSHWRALNLAVIDRSVDPGDSELIVPYPHDTTMATHILNMTHNQMPQEMIYMQTTNPCLSVDPEKVLSVAWFERATVTLDSKRALQTGLFTLEDGEYELGPCQGKNNIWFVGSYCWKGIPLLEGCVASAEYVVIKGIARYEGVSVNVPCCLIVLCLASSGDIQPEYNMCVDTCSSRPHLLPAYLRLFGWTVRDDCRYRCMQTITQEAIKQGTRIHQYHGKWPFYRLYGIQEPASVLFSILNGLQHYKYFFRLKQQLSNTYYLKPIYMGISICGMNAWIWSTVFHTRDTPWTEKLDYFSAGLYILYGFFVAVLRIFHIRHRLALAVWACLCAGAFAAHVTYLARLPRFDYGYNMLACLIIGGIQTSLWLIWSIWNVKKRSYAWMAGVSVVLVSLAMCLEIFDFPPWLGVLDAHSLWHAATIPLAPLFYRFLLRDAYAETNQTSVDKRSS
;
A
#
# COMPACT_ATOMS: atom_id res chain seq x y z
N MET A 1 -43.22 30.33 18.62
CA MET A 1 -41.89 29.69 18.47
C MET A 1 -41.27 30.27 17.23
N THR A 2 -40.29 31.16 17.38
CA THR A 2 -39.54 31.70 16.23
C THR A 2 -38.73 30.56 15.62
N GLU A 3 -38.99 30.20 14.36
CA GLU A 3 -38.13 29.29 13.60
C GLU A 3 -36.69 29.81 13.72
N LYS A 4 -35.80 29.03 14.32
CA LYS A 4 -34.36 29.31 14.22
C LYS A 4 -34.01 29.20 12.73
N SER A 5 -33.62 30.30 12.10
CA SER A 5 -33.15 30.26 10.71
C SER A 5 -32.02 29.27 10.56
N LYS A 6 -32.03 28.53 9.45
CA LYS A 6 -30.90 27.72 9.04
C LYS A 6 -29.67 28.61 8.85
N VAL A 7 -28.49 28.02 9.13
CA VAL A 7 -27.18 28.63 8.91
C VAL A 7 -26.79 28.37 7.46
N LYS A 8 -26.58 29.43 6.67
CA LYS A 8 -26.25 29.31 5.25
C LYS A 8 -24.75 29.15 5.04
N VAL A 9 -24.37 28.06 4.37
CA VAL A 9 -22.97 27.70 4.14
C VAL A 9 -22.69 27.66 2.63
N ALA A 10 -21.79 28.52 2.15
CA ALA A 10 -21.28 28.44 0.78
C ALA A 10 -20.08 27.50 0.71
N VAL A 11 -20.18 26.47 -0.11
CA VAL A 11 -19.04 25.60 -0.47
C VAL A 11 -18.62 25.96 -1.89
N ILE A 12 -17.45 26.57 -2.05
CA ILE A 12 -16.94 27.04 -3.34
C ILE A 12 -16.01 25.98 -3.92
N GLY A 13 -16.44 25.31 -4.98
CA GLY A 13 -15.74 24.21 -5.66
C GLY A 13 -16.36 22.84 -5.35
N SER A 14 -16.62 22.04 -6.40
CA SER A 14 -17.26 20.72 -6.28
C SER A 14 -16.32 19.54 -6.57
N GLY A 15 -15.02 19.70 -6.29
CA GLY A 15 -14.09 18.57 -6.19
C GLY A 15 -14.42 17.65 -5.01
N LEU A 16 -13.61 16.60 -4.81
CA LEU A 16 -13.82 15.63 -3.72
C LEU A 16 -13.97 16.28 -2.35
N ALA A 17 -13.16 17.30 -2.04
CA ALA A 17 -13.21 17.99 -0.76
C ALA A 17 -14.55 18.72 -0.57
N GLY A 18 -14.97 19.51 -1.57
CA GLY A 18 -16.22 20.28 -1.52
C GLY A 18 -17.46 19.39 -1.47
N LEU A 19 -17.50 18.33 -2.29
CA LEU A 19 -18.58 17.34 -2.25
C LEU A 19 -18.63 16.62 -0.90
N SER A 20 -17.49 16.28 -0.31
CA SER A 20 -17.42 15.63 1.01
C SER A 20 -17.92 16.56 2.11
N VAL A 21 -17.48 17.83 2.13
CA VAL A 21 -17.98 18.83 3.09
C VAL A 21 -19.48 19.03 2.95
N ALA A 22 -19.96 19.26 1.72
CA ALA A 22 -21.37 19.52 1.46
C ALA A 22 -22.24 18.33 1.91
N TYR A 23 -21.81 17.11 1.59
CA TYR A 23 -22.46 15.89 2.03
C TYR A 23 -22.51 15.77 3.56
N LEU A 24 -21.38 15.96 4.24
CA LEU A 24 -21.26 15.80 5.69
C LEU A 24 -22.10 16.84 6.44
N LEU A 25 -22.15 18.09 5.98
CA LEU A 25 -23.00 19.12 6.59
C LEU A 25 -24.48 18.83 6.40
N THR A 26 -24.87 18.49 5.16
CA THR A 26 -26.27 18.25 4.80
C THR A 26 -26.84 17.00 5.49
N LYS A 27 -26.06 15.92 5.58
CA LYS A 27 -26.48 14.71 6.32
C LYS A 27 -26.29 14.82 7.83
N GLY A 28 -25.40 15.69 8.26
CA GLY A 28 -24.99 15.82 9.65
C GLY A 28 -25.99 16.55 10.53
N SER A 29 -26.69 17.55 9.99
CA SER A 29 -27.69 18.32 10.72
C SER A 29 -28.60 19.14 9.80
N ASP A 30 -29.89 19.19 10.13
CA ASP A 30 -30.88 20.03 9.45
C ASP A 30 -30.71 21.54 9.73
N LYS A 31 -29.77 21.93 10.61
CA LYS A 31 -29.46 23.34 10.93
C LYS A 31 -28.77 24.04 9.75
N PHE A 32 -28.07 23.29 8.89
CA PHE A 32 -27.29 23.86 7.79
C PHE A 32 -28.08 23.90 6.49
N GLU A 33 -28.03 25.04 5.79
CA GLU A 33 -28.49 25.20 4.42
C GLU A 33 -27.25 25.37 3.53
N VAL A 34 -26.91 24.31 2.79
CA VAL A 34 -25.63 24.22 2.07
C VAL A 34 -25.82 24.59 0.60
N HIS A 35 -25.09 25.60 0.14
CA HIS A 35 -25.01 26.02 -1.26
C HIS A 35 -23.67 25.62 -1.86
N LEU A 36 -23.68 24.69 -2.82
CA LEU A 36 -22.47 24.23 -3.51
C LEU A 36 -22.32 24.94 -4.85
N PHE A 37 -21.21 25.66 -5.05
CA PHE A 37 -20.93 26.44 -6.26
C PHE A 37 -19.83 25.78 -7.11
N GLU A 38 -20.09 25.63 -8.41
CA GLU A 38 -19.16 25.03 -9.37
C GLU A 38 -19.12 25.83 -10.67
N LYS A 39 -17.90 26.22 -11.09
CA LYS A 39 -17.69 26.99 -12.33
C LYS A 39 -17.97 26.17 -13.58
N ASN A 40 -17.77 24.86 -13.53
CA ASN A 40 -17.97 23.96 -14.67
C ASN A 40 -19.46 23.61 -14.88
N THR A 41 -19.74 23.02 -16.05
CA THR A 41 -21.08 22.58 -16.42
C THR A 41 -21.57 21.32 -15.70
N SER A 42 -20.67 20.66 -14.96
CA SER A 42 -20.90 19.44 -14.21
C SER A 42 -20.02 19.44 -12.96
N LEU A 43 -20.36 18.60 -11.97
CA LEU A 43 -19.61 18.51 -10.71
C LEU A 43 -18.14 18.09 -10.96
N GLY A 44 -17.21 18.78 -10.30
CA GLY A 44 -15.79 18.87 -10.66
C GLY A 44 -15.04 17.54 -10.69
N MET A 45 -15.39 16.61 -9.79
CA MET A 45 -14.78 15.27 -9.75
C MET A 45 -15.12 14.40 -10.99
N ASP A 46 -16.23 14.68 -11.69
CA ASP A 46 -16.62 14.01 -12.94
C ASP A 46 -16.46 14.92 -14.19
N ALA A 47 -16.12 16.20 -14.01
CA ALA A 47 -16.17 17.21 -15.07
C ALA A 47 -15.12 17.04 -16.18
N SER A 48 -14.02 16.33 -15.90
CA SER A 48 -12.93 16.09 -16.86
C SER A 48 -12.75 14.62 -17.20
N SER A 49 -13.77 13.84 -16.92
CA SER A 49 -13.76 12.39 -17.04
C SER A 49 -14.57 12.02 -18.30
N ILE A 50 -14.10 11.04 -19.11
CA ILE A 50 -14.78 10.60 -20.36
C ILE A 50 -15.29 9.16 -20.32
N SER A 51 -16.45 8.90 -20.95
CA SER A 51 -17.10 7.60 -20.93
C SER A 51 -16.84 6.92 -22.26
N VAL A 52 -16.25 5.74 -22.20
CA VAL A 52 -15.71 5.05 -23.36
C VAL A 52 -16.28 3.61 -23.42
N GLY A 53 -16.51 3.09 -24.63
CA GLY A 53 -17.09 1.77 -24.88
C GLY A 53 -18.62 1.74 -24.98
N PRO A 54 -19.23 0.60 -25.37
CA PRO A 54 -20.66 0.49 -25.67
C PRO A 54 -21.58 0.77 -24.47
N ASN A 55 -21.11 0.54 -23.25
CA ASN A 55 -21.86 0.79 -22.01
C ASN A 55 -21.40 2.01 -21.21
N LYS A 56 -20.36 2.76 -21.66
CA LYS A 56 -19.92 4.05 -21.06
C LYS A 56 -19.49 4.01 -19.57
N GLU A 57 -18.96 2.90 -19.05
CA GLU A 57 -18.87 2.62 -17.60
C GLU A 57 -17.47 2.65 -16.91
N HIS A 58 -16.36 2.98 -17.57
CA HIS A 58 -15.02 2.72 -17.01
C HIS A 58 -14.17 3.97 -16.76
N ARG A 59 -13.79 4.25 -15.50
CA ARG A 59 -12.90 5.36 -15.11
C ARG A 59 -12.06 5.06 -13.85
N ILE A 60 -10.89 5.68 -13.75
CA ILE A 60 -9.72 5.33 -12.91
C ILE A 60 -9.71 6.10 -11.58
N ASP A 61 -9.17 5.52 -10.49
CA ASP A 61 -8.51 6.27 -9.39
C ASP A 61 -7.59 5.36 -8.54
N VAL A 62 -6.56 5.89 -7.86
CA VAL A 62 -5.45 5.08 -7.29
C VAL A 62 -5.18 5.26 -5.79
N SER A 63 -5.07 4.11 -5.11
CA SER A 63 -4.30 3.77 -3.89
C SER A 63 -4.85 4.12 -2.50
N TYR A 64 -4.32 3.37 -1.54
CA TYR A 64 -4.75 3.18 -0.16
C TYR A 64 -4.69 4.45 0.68
N TYR A 65 -5.85 4.84 1.21
CA TYR A 65 -5.96 5.91 2.18
C TYR A 65 -7.11 5.68 3.16
N SER A 66 -6.87 5.99 4.43
CA SER A 66 -7.74 5.61 5.55
C SER A 66 -9.06 6.37 5.57
N HIS A 67 -9.05 7.68 5.31
CA HIS A 67 -10.27 8.50 5.26
C HIS A 67 -11.05 8.22 3.98
N LEU A 68 -10.36 8.13 2.83
CA LEU A 68 -10.99 7.85 1.55
C LEU A 68 -11.66 6.48 1.51
N LEU A 69 -10.99 5.43 1.97
CA LEU A 69 -11.54 4.08 1.99
C LEU A 69 -12.74 4.00 2.94
N ARG A 70 -12.69 4.69 4.10
CA ARG A 70 -13.84 4.81 5.01
C ARG A 70 -15.02 5.51 4.34
N LEU A 71 -14.77 6.61 3.64
CA LEU A 71 -15.82 7.29 2.88
C LEU A 71 -16.41 6.38 1.80
N TYR A 72 -15.59 5.65 1.06
CA TYR A 72 -16.06 4.73 0.02
C TYR A 72 -16.87 3.58 0.61
N ASN A 73 -16.45 3.02 1.74
CA ASN A 73 -17.21 1.99 2.46
C ASN A 73 -18.55 2.54 2.96
N HIS A 74 -18.56 3.74 3.53
CA HIS A 74 -19.79 4.43 3.97
C HIS A 74 -20.76 4.68 2.80
N LEU A 75 -20.22 5.09 1.65
CA LEU A 75 -20.99 5.29 0.42
C LEU A 75 -21.26 3.96 -0.33
N GLN A 76 -20.82 2.81 0.18
CA GLN A 76 -20.96 1.50 -0.49
C GLN A 76 -20.42 1.52 -1.95
N ILE A 77 -19.27 2.15 -2.15
CA ILE A 77 -18.56 2.22 -3.44
C ILE A 77 -17.64 1.00 -3.55
N PRO A 78 -17.87 0.09 -4.51
CA PRO A 78 -17.03 -1.09 -4.68
C PRO A 78 -15.62 -0.68 -5.10
N ALA A 79 -14.61 -1.19 -4.40
CA ALA A 79 -13.20 -1.01 -4.74
C ALA A 79 -12.63 -2.28 -5.38
N LYS A 80 -11.79 -2.12 -6.40
CA LYS A 80 -11.13 -3.22 -7.13
C LYS A 80 -9.63 -3.07 -7.05
N LYS A 81 -8.91 -4.16 -6.80
CA LYS A 81 -7.45 -4.18 -6.84
C LYS A 81 -6.94 -3.88 -8.26
N ALA A 82 -6.01 -2.93 -8.38
CA ALA A 82 -5.31 -2.60 -9.61
C ALA A 82 -3.83 -3.03 -9.50
N LYS A 83 -3.35 -3.76 -10.50
CA LYS A 83 -1.94 -4.14 -10.62
C LYS A 83 -1.24 -3.15 -11.55
N PHE A 84 -0.45 -2.26 -10.97
CA PHE A 84 0.36 -1.31 -11.74
C PHE A 84 1.72 -1.90 -12.05
N SER A 85 1.99 -2.11 -13.34
CA SER A 85 3.32 -2.35 -13.87
C SER A 85 3.88 -1.06 -14.48
N PHE A 86 5.20 -0.91 -14.51
CA PHE A 86 5.85 0.36 -14.87
C PHE A 86 6.90 0.14 -15.97
N GLY A 87 6.90 0.98 -16.99
CA GLY A 87 7.95 1.03 -18.01
C GLY A 87 8.57 2.41 -18.07
N TRP A 88 9.88 2.51 -18.15
CA TRP A 88 10.61 3.76 -18.37
C TRP A 88 11.30 3.72 -19.73
N TYR A 89 11.16 4.80 -20.48
CA TYR A 89 11.77 4.96 -21.79
C TYR A 89 12.22 6.39 -22.04
N LYS A 90 13.13 6.53 -22.99
CA LYS A 90 13.61 7.82 -23.46
C LYS A 90 13.07 8.08 -24.85
N ILE A 91 12.72 9.33 -25.10
CA ILE A 91 12.45 9.83 -26.45
C ILE A 91 13.79 10.37 -26.95
N GLN A 92 14.38 9.71 -27.94
CA GLN A 92 15.70 10.02 -28.49
C GLN A 92 15.59 10.38 -29.97
N GLN A 93 16.52 11.19 -30.49
CA GLN A 93 16.59 11.44 -31.93
C GLN A 93 17.21 10.23 -32.64
N ASP A 94 16.71 9.87 -33.82
CA ASP A 94 17.36 8.85 -34.64
C ASP A 94 18.75 9.33 -35.07
N THR A 95 19.80 8.66 -34.60
CA THR A 95 21.22 9.06 -34.72
C THR A 95 21.78 9.01 -36.15
N ALA A 96 20.98 8.62 -37.14
CA ALA A 96 21.44 8.48 -38.52
C ALA A 96 21.52 9.82 -39.29
N GLN A 97 20.69 10.83 -38.97
CA GLN A 97 20.59 12.08 -39.74
C GLN A 97 20.14 13.29 -38.89
N GLN A 98 20.56 14.50 -39.26
CA GLN A 98 20.00 15.76 -38.75
C GLN A 98 18.71 16.07 -39.51
N TYR A 99 17.64 16.42 -38.78
CA TYR A 99 16.31 16.71 -39.34
C TYR A 99 15.95 18.18 -39.11
N ALA A 100 15.09 18.73 -39.97
CA ALA A 100 14.52 20.04 -39.73
C ALA A 100 13.67 20.01 -38.43
N PRO A 101 13.67 21.07 -37.60
CA PRO A 101 12.92 21.10 -36.34
C PRO A 101 11.46 20.64 -36.48
N THR A 102 10.78 21.05 -37.54
CA THR A 102 9.39 20.69 -37.85
C THR A 102 9.14 19.19 -38.01
N GLU A 103 10.18 18.40 -38.30
CA GLU A 103 10.06 16.96 -38.55
C GLU A 103 10.69 16.10 -37.44
N VAL A 104 11.39 16.69 -36.46
CA VAL A 104 12.16 15.99 -35.41
C VAL A 104 11.33 14.90 -34.71
N ALA A 105 10.07 15.18 -34.36
CA ALA A 105 9.19 14.22 -33.69
C ALA A 105 8.98 12.93 -34.49
N SER A 106 8.81 13.04 -35.82
CA SER A 106 8.62 11.91 -36.73
C SER A 106 9.82 10.97 -36.77
N PHE A 107 11.00 11.48 -36.40
CA PHE A 107 12.26 10.74 -36.35
C PHE A 107 12.72 10.43 -34.92
N THR A 108 11.83 10.52 -33.93
CA THR A 108 12.16 10.09 -32.57
C THR A 108 12.04 8.57 -32.40
N LYS A 109 12.89 8.02 -31.53
CA LYS A 109 12.86 6.63 -31.06
C LYS A 109 12.47 6.60 -29.60
N ASN A 110 11.39 5.88 -29.30
CA ASN A 110 10.94 5.61 -27.94
C ASN A 110 11.62 4.35 -27.42
N GLU A 111 12.81 4.51 -26.83
CA GLU A 111 13.69 3.42 -26.41
C GLU A 111 13.58 3.14 -24.90
N PRO A 112 13.12 1.94 -24.50
CA PRO A 112 13.01 1.59 -23.09
C PRO A 112 14.38 1.32 -22.46
N TYR A 113 14.54 1.71 -21.21
CA TYR A 113 15.74 1.45 -20.42
C TYR A 113 15.47 0.75 -19.08
N LEU A 114 14.22 0.74 -18.61
CA LEU A 114 13.81 -0.03 -17.44
C LEU A 114 12.37 -0.52 -17.60
N ILE A 115 12.12 -1.79 -17.31
CA ILE A 115 10.78 -2.37 -17.34
C ILE A 115 10.57 -3.16 -16.06
N TYR A 116 9.57 -2.78 -15.28
CA TYR A 116 9.18 -3.44 -14.05
C TYR A 116 7.82 -4.12 -14.23
N SER A 117 7.80 -5.45 -14.08
CA SER A 117 6.58 -6.24 -14.10
C SER A 117 6.31 -6.81 -12.72
N GLY A 118 5.31 -6.26 -12.04
CA GLY A 118 4.92 -6.69 -10.70
C GLY A 118 3.95 -5.71 -10.03
N ALA A 119 3.47 -6.07 -8.85
CA ALA A 119 2.80 -5.12 -7.95
C ALA A 119 3.86 -4.42 -7.07
N ARG A 120 3.57 -3.21 -6.55
CA ARG A 120 4.51 -2.27 -5.89
C ARG A 120 5.74 -2.86 -5.16
N THR A 121 5.59 -3.98 -4.43
CA THR A 121 6.69 -4.63 -3.69
C THR A 121 7.08 -6.04 -4.17
N VAL A 122 6.31 -6.65 -5.05
CA VAL A 122 6.59 -7.99 -5.61
C VAL A 122 6.54 -7.90 -7.13
N GLY A 123 7.73 -7.85 -7.73
CA GLY A 123 7.93 -7.75 -9.17
C GLY A 123 9.35 -8.08 -9.59
N TYR A 124 9.57 -8.12 -10.90
CA TYR A 124 10.89 -8.35 -11.49
C TYR A 124 11.16 -7.34 -12.60
N LEU A 125 12.44 -7.06 -12.81
CA LEU A 125 12.87 -6.27 -13.95
C LEU A 125 12.94 -7.17 -15.19
N ASN A 126 12.30 -6.75 -16.27
CA ASN A 126 12.35 -7.47 -17.53
C ASN A 126 13.62 -7.11 -18.29
N TRP A 127 14.26 -8.13 -18.85
CA TRP A 127 15.32 -7.97 -19.82
C TRP A 127 14.83 -7.18 -21.05
N ILE A 128 15.57 -6.14 -21.43
CA ILE A 128 15.32 -5.35 -22.63
C ILE A 128 16.32 -5.79 -23.69
N GLN A 129 15.85 -6.58 -24.65
CA GLN A 129 16.70 -7.07 -25.73
C GLN A 129 17.06 -5.91 -26.66
N ARG A 130 18.34 -5.54 -26.71
CA ARG A 130 18.88 -4.60 -27.70
C ARG A 130 19.39 -5.40 -28.91
N ASN A 131 18.92 -5.05 -30.11
CA ASN A 131 19.44 -5.63 -31.35
C ASN A 131 20.90 -5.19 -31.54
N THR A 132 21.83 -6.03 -31.09
CA THR A 132 23.25 -5.85 -31.33
C THR A 132 23.70 -6.94 -32.30
N HIS A 133 24.32 -6.55 -33.41
CA HIS A 133 24.82 -7.49 -34.42
C HIS A 133 26.14 -8.16 -34.00
N SER A 134 26.69 -7.83 -32.82
CA SER A 134 27.96 -8.36 -32.31
C SER A 134 27.80 -9.09 -30.97
N LEU A 135 28.54 -10.19 -30.81
CA LEU A 135 28.61 -10.96 -29.56
C LEU A 135 29.05 -10.08 -28.38
N MET A 136 30.06 -9.23 -28.60
CA MET A 136 30.57 -8.29 -27.59
C MET A 136 29.48 -7.29 -27.14
N GLY A 137 28.67 -6.79 -28.08
CA GLY A 137 27.55 -5.90 -27.77
C GLY A 137 26.44 -6.59 -26.96
N SER A 138 26.18 -7.86 -27.24
CA SER A 138 25.23 -8.68 -26.47
C SER A 138 25.71 -8.93 -25.04
N VAL A 139 26.99 -9.25 -24.86
CA VAL A 139 27.60 -9.43 -23.53
C VAL A 139 27.60 -8.13 -22.74
N GLN A 140 27.97 -7.01 -23.38
CA GLN A 140 27.96 -5.70 -22.74
C GLN A 140 26.54 -5.30 -22.31
N ALA A 141 25.53 -5.49 -23.16
CA ALA A 141 24.14 -5.24 -22.80
C ALA A 141 23.72 -6.07 -21.58
N LEU A 142 24.15 -7.34 -21.51
CA LEU A 142 23.85 -8.24 -20.41
C LEU A 142 24.46 -7.74 -19.10
N VAL A 143 25.76 -7.41 -19.12
CA VAL A 143 26.46 -6.84 -17.97
C VAL A 143 25.80 -5.54 -17.51
N THR A 144 25.47 -4.62 -18.44
CA THR A 144 24.83 -3.35 -18.10
C THR A 144 23.45 -3.54 -17.46
N PHE A 145 22.64 -4.47 -17.96
CA PHE A 145 21.35 -4.77 -17.33
C PHE A 145 21.48 -5.34 -15.93
N PHE A 146 22.38 -6.32 -15.73
CA PHE A 146 22.61 -6.89 -14.39
C PHE A 146 23.13 -5.82 -13.43
N TRP A 147 24.05 -4.98 -13.88
CA TRP A 147 24.57 -3.86 -13.11
C TRP A 147 23.48 -2.86 -12.73
N ASN A 148 22.67 -2.40 -13.69
CA ASN A 148 21.57 -1.48 -13.44
C ASN A 148 20.49 -2.12 -12.53
N THR A 149 20.22 -3.41 -12.70
CA THR A 149 19.31 -4.18 -11.84
C THR A 149 19.82 -4.20 -10.40
N CYS A 150 21.11 -4.47 -10.18
CA CYS A 150 21.73 -4.42 -8.86
C CYS A 150 21.66 -3.01 -8.25
N ILE A 151 21.94 -1.95 -9.04
CA ILE A 151 21.83 -0.57 -8.58
C ILE A 151 20.41 -0.25 -8.14
N VAL A 152 19.40 -0.59 -8.96
CA VAL A 152 17.99 -0.32 -8.67
C VAL A 152 17.55 -1.10 -7.43
N ALA A 153 17.87 -2.40 -7.35
CA ALA A 153 17.51 -3.23 -6.21
C ALA A 153 18.15 -2.75 -4.90
N PHE A 154 19.46 -2.45 -4.93
CA PHE A 154 20.19 -1.97 -3.75
C PHE A 154 19.70 -0.58 -3.31
N SER A 155 19.55 0.37 -4.23
CA SER A 155 19.09 1.73 -3.90
C SER A 155 17.65 1.73 -3.39
N TYR A 156 16.77 0.92 -3.99
CA TYR A 156 15.41 0.75 -3.52
C TYR A 156 15.39 0.14 -2.11
N PHE A 157 16.16 -0.93 -1.88
CA PHE A 157 16.29 -1.55 -0.56
C PHE A 157 16.84 -0.58 0.49
N GLN A 158 17.81 0.27 0.10
CA GLN A 158 18.38 1.29 0.96
C GLN A 158 17.33 2.34 1.37
N ILE A 159 16.60 2.92 0.41
CA ILE A 159 15.50 3.86 0.72
C ILE A 159 14.45 3.18 1.58
N LEU A 160 14.10 1.93 1.28
CA LEU A 160 13.11 1.16 2.02
C LEU A 160 13.52 0.98 3.49
N LEU A 161 14.75 0.52 3.74
CA LEU A 161 15.27 0.35 5.11
C LEU A 161 15.29 1.67 5.88
N ILE A 162 15.76 2.76 5.25
CA ILE A 162 15.79 4.08 5.88
C ILE A 162 14.36 4.55 6.18
N SER A 163 13.44 4.39 5.24
CA SER A 163 12.04 4.80 5.40
C SER A 163 11.38 4.04 6.55
N LEU A 164 11.50 2.71 6.58
CA LEU A 164 10.93 1.87 7.64
C LEU A 164 11.56 2.17 9.01
N TYR A 165 12.88 2.33 9.07
CA TYR A 165 13.58 2.69 10.30
C TYR A 165 13.13 4.04 10.86
N MET A 166 13.12 5.08 10.02
CA MET A 166 12.73 6.44 10.41
C MET A 166 11.25 6.52 10.78
N HIS A 167 10.39 5.78 10.06
CA HIS A 167 8.97 5.68 10.38
C HIS A 167 8.75 4.99 11.73
N HIS A 168 9.40 3.84 11.96
CA HIS A 168 9.28 3.08 13.21
C HIS A 168 9.75 3.87 14.42
N LYS A 169 10.80 4.70 14.26
CA LYS A 169 11.29 5.60 15.32
C LYS A 169 10.45 6.88 15.50
N GLY A 170 9.46 7.13 14.64
CA GLY A 170 8.65 8.35 14.67
C GLY A 170 9.36 9.60 14.14
N HIS A 171 10.60 9.49 13.66
CA HIS A 171 11.41 10.63 13.21
C HIS A 171 10.81 11.36 12.01
N LEU A 172 10.04 10.68 11.16
CA LEU A 172 9.37 11.30 10.00
C LEU A 172 8.23 12.24 10.40
N LYS A 173 7.72 12.12 11.63
CA LYS A 173 6.63 12.93 12.19
C LYS A 173 7.12 14.01 13.15
N ASP A 174 8.36 13.90 13.63
CA ASP A 174 8.98 14.85 14.54
C ASP A 174 9.54 16.06 13.78
N PRO A 175 8.94 17.28 13.91
CA PRO A 175 9.40 18.47 13.20
C PRO A 175 10.81 18.91 13.58
N THR A 176 11.30 18.50 14.76
CA THR A 176 12.63 18.85 15.26
C THR A 176 13.72 17.99 14.64
N HIS A 177 13.37 16.80 14.15
CA HIS A 177 14.33 15.89 13.54
C HIS A 177 14.80 16.43 12.18
N GLU A 178 16.08 16.31 11.92
CA GLU A 178 16.73 16.89 10.73
C GLU A 178 16.10 16.43 9.41
N ILE A 179 15.68 15.16 9.32
CA ILE A 179 15.02 14.58 8.13
C ILE A 179 13.77 15.35 7.68
N CYS A 180 13.07 16.00 8.60
CA CYS A 180 11.85 16.76 8.31
C CYS A 180 12.15 18.10 7.63
N ASN A 181 13.40 18.57 7.69
CA ASN A 181 13.87 19.81 7.09
C ASN A 181 14.74 19.59 5.85
N LEU A 182 14.95 18.33 5.42
CA LEU A 182 15.67 18.02 4.18
C LEU A 182 14.72 17.99 2.98
N THR A 183 15.20 18.53 1.87
CA THR A 183 14.65 18.28 0.54
C THR A 183 15.01 16.87 0.05
N LEU A 184 14.27 16.35 -0.92
CA LEU A 184 14.52 15.04 -1.51
C LEU A 184 15.91 14.98 -2.18
N ASN A 185 16.36 16.07 -2.80
CA ASN A 185 17.71 16.19 -3.37
C ASN A 185 18.81 16.09 -2.30
N GLU A 186 18.66 16.82 -1.19
CA GLU A 186 19.61 16.76 -0.08
C GLU A 186 19.63 15.37 0.56
N PHE A 187 18.47 14.73 0.68
CA PHE A 187 18.37 13.35 1.14
C PHE A 187 19.17 12.39 0.25
N PHE A 188 19.00 12.44 -1.09
CA PHE A 188 19.75 11.57 -1.99
C PHE A 188 21.26 11.73 -1.85
N LYS A 189 21.74 12.98 -1.74
CA LYS A 189 23.17 13.28 -1.55
C LYS A 189 23.67 12.81 -0.19
N ARG A 190 22.92 13.08 0.88
CA ARG A 190 23.31 12.75 2.26
C ARG A 190 23.38 11.25 2.51
N TYR A 191 22.44 10.50 1.97
CA TYR A 191 22.37 9.05 2.13
C TYR A 191 23.04 8.29 0.98
N TYR A 192 23.76 8.99 0.10
CA TYR A 192 24.52 8.40 -1.02
C TYR A 192 23.67 7.46 -1.91
N ILE A 193 22.43 7.86 -2.20
CA ILE A 193 21.57 7.11 -3.11
C ILE A 193 22.13 7.25 -4.52
N HIS A 194 22.31 6.12 -5.22
CA HIS A 194 22.96 6.09 -6.52
C HIS A 194 22.22 6.96 -7.56
N GLU A 195 22.95 7.83 -8.28
CA GLU A 195 22.37 8.84 -9.18
C GLU A 195 21.45 8.26 -10.26
N TYR A 196 21.84 7.13 -10.87
CA TYR A 196 21.00 6.41 -11.83
C TYR A 196 19.61 6.11 -11.24
N PHE A 197 19.53 5.55 -10.04
CA PHE A 197 18.24 5.25 -9.41
C PHE A 197 17.52 6.54 -9.01
N ALA A 198 18.21 7.49 -8.39
CA ALA A 198 17.60 8.73 -7.92
C ALA A 198 16.96 9.53 -9.07
N TYR A 199 17.71 9.81 -10.13
CA TYR A 199 17.30 10.76 -11.18
C TYR A 199 16.68 10.11 -12.42
N GLN A 200 16.96 8.83 -12.70
CA GLN A 200 16.38 8.15 -13.87
C GLN A 200 15.24 7.20 -13.51
N VAL A 201 15.06 6.82 -12.24
CA VAL A 201 13.99 5.89 -11.84
C VAL A 201 13.04 6.55 -10.87
N PHE A 202 13.55 7.02 -9.73
CA PHE A 202 12.76 7.50 -8.61
C PHE A 202 12.10 8.85 -8.89
N VAL A 203 12.87 9.87 -9.29
CA VAL A 203 12.34 11.21 -9.59
C VAL A 203 11.31 11.17 -10.72
N PRO A 204 11.55 10.51 -11.87
CA PRO A 204 10.53 10.46 -12.92
C PRO A 204 9.23 9.79 -12.48
N LEU A 205 9.30 8.74 -11.66
CA LEU A 205 8.14 8.06 -11.11
C LEU A 205 7.33 8.96 -10.20
N PHE A 206 7.97 9.58 -9.20
CA PHE A 206 7.26 10.44 -8.26
C PHE A 206 6.82 11.76 -8.89
N ALA A 207 7.56 12.29 -9.86
CA ALA A 207 7.12 13.44 -10.65
C ALA A 207 5.85 13.14 -11.45
N ALA A 208 5.71 11.92 -11.99
CA ALA A 208 4.48 11.48 -12.63
C ALA A 208 3.32 11.31 -11.63
N VAL A 209 3.58 10.73 -10.44
CA VAL A 209 2.57 10.55 -9.39
C VAL A 209 2.07 11.89 -8.84
N CYS A 210 2.99 12.83 -8.62
CA CYS A 210 2.71 14.18 -8.13
C CYS A 210 2.34 15.16 -9.25
N THR A 211 2.40 14.73 -10.52
CA THR A 211 2.15 15.53 -11.72
C THR A 211 2.86 16.88 -11.69
N ASN A 212 4.15 16.87 -11.40
CA ASN A 212 4.98 18.07 -11.27
C ASN A 212 6.31 17.91 -12.04
N SER A 213 7.09 18.99 -12.02
CA SER A 213 8.45 19.00 -12.56
C SER A 213 9.43 18.19 -11.72
N HIS A 214 10.52 17.74 -12.33
CA HIS A 214 11.65 17.07 -11.68
C HIS A 214 12.30 18.01 -10.67
N GLN A 215 12.44 19.30 -11.00
CA GLN A 215 12.94 20.31 -10.09
C GLN A 215 12.01 20.48 -8.88
N SER A 216 10.69 20.62 -9.07
CA SER A 216 9.73 20.64 -7.96
C SER A 216 9.85 19.38 -7.12
N MET A 217 9.90 18.20 -7.74
CA MET A 217 10.01 16.92 -7.05
C MET A 217 11.29 16.81 -6.19
N LEU A 218 12.41 17.33 -6.69
CA LEU A 218 13.67 17.38 -5.94
C LEU A 218 13.61 18.30 -4.71
N GLN A 219 12.72 19.29 -4.71
CA GLN A 219 12.47 20.21 -3.59
C GLN A 219 11.41 19.71 -2.60
N TYR A 220 10.78 18.56 -2.84
CA TYR A 220 9.82 18.00 -1.88
C TYR A 220 10.49 17.70 -0.53
N PRO A 221 9.75 17.84 0.59
CA PRO A 221 10.22 17.36 1.88
C PRO A 221 10.50 15.86 1.82
N ALA A 222 11.73 15.45 2.13
CA ALA A 222 12.12 14.04 2.11
C ALA A 222 11.25 13.21 3.06
N SER A 223 10.91 13.77 4.22
CA SER A 223 10.05 13.13 5.22
C SER A 223 8.70 12.64 4.67
N ASP A 224 8.03 13.41 3.82
CA ASP A 224 6.71 13.05 3.28
C ASP A 224 6.81 11.91 2.27
N ILE A 225 7.86 11.92 1.44
CA ILE A 225 8.13 10.85 0.47
C ILE A 225 8.53 9.56 1.19
N LEU A 226 9.38 9.64 2.20
CA LEU A 226 9.79 8.46 2.98
C LEU A 226 8.63 7.89 3.78
N GLU A 227 7.73 8.72 4.32
CA GLU A 227 6.52 8.23 4.99
C GLU A 227 5.60 7.52 4.00
N TYR A 228 5.42 8.08 2.79
CA TYR A 228 4.68 7.43 1.71
C TYR A 228 5.28 6.08 1.33
N VAL A 229 6.60 5.99 1.21
CA VAL A 229 7.31 4.73 0.93
C VAL A 229 7.09 3.73 2.07
N ALA A 230 7.29 4.12 3.33
CA ALA A 230 7.16 3.22 4.48
C ALA A 230 5.75 2.63 4.61
N LEU A 231 4.71 3.45 4.41
CA LEU A 231 3.31 3.01 4.48
C LEU A 231 2.90 2.18 3.27
N GLY A 232 3.47 2.44 2.09
CA GLY A 232 3.07 1.80 0.84
C GLY A 232 3.63 0.39 0.58
N VAL A 233 4.56 -0.10 1.41
CA VAL A 233 5.31 -1.35 1.18
C VAL A 233 4.43 -2.60 1.31
N PHE A 234 3.46 -2.58 2.21
CA PHE A 234 2.59 -3.73 2.47
C PHE A 234 1.17 -3.54 1.95
N GLU A 235 0.92 -2.47 1.19
CA GLU A 235 -0.43 -2.06 0.83
C GLU A 235 -0.71 -2.22 -0.68
N GLU A 236 -1.92 -2.67 -0.98
CA GLU A 236 -2.39 -2.86 -2.35
C GLU A 236 -2.98 -1.56 -2.94
N SER A 237 -2.89 -1.40 -4.26
CA SER A 237 -3.55 -0.29 -4.94
C SER A 237 -4.96 -0.69 -5.35
N TYR A 238 -5.93 0.18 -5.06
CA TYR A 238 -7.33 -0.02 -5.42
C TYR A 238 -7.82 1.10 -6.35
N VAL A 239 -8.81 0.77 -7.17
CA VAL A 239 -9.59 1.66 -8.05
C VAL A 239 -11.07 1.54 -7.74
N ALA A 240 -11.86 2.60 -7.90
CA ALA A 240 -13.32 2.51 -7.81
C ALA A 240 -13.87 1.68 -8.98
N ALA A 241 -14.60 0.60 -8.71
CA ALA A 241 -14.96 -0.39 -9.73
C ALA A 241 -15.94 0.14 -10.79
N CYS A 242 -16.80 1.09 -10.43
CA CYS A 242 -17.78 1.73 -11.31
C CYS A 242 -17.40 3.19 -11.66
N GLY A 243 -16.13 3.56 -11.46
CA GLY A 243 -15.64 4.91 -11.70
C GLY A 243 -16.12 5.96 -10.69
N VAL A 244 -15.59 7.17 -10.87
CA VAL A 244 -15.70 8.30 -9.94
C VAL A 244 -17.11 8.92 -9.95
N GLN A 245 -17.87 8.76 -11.03
CA GLN A 245 -19.24 9.24 -11.15
C GLN A 245 -20.15 8.68 -10.05
N GLN A 246 -19.97 7.44 -9.63
CA GLN A 246 -20.77 6.87 -8.54
C GLN A 246 -20.46 7.54 -7.20
N VAL A 247 -19.20 7.94 -6.98
CA VAL A 247 -18.78 8.75 -5.82
C VAL A 247 -19.54 10.08 -5.85
N VAL A 248 -19.47 10.79 -6.98
CA VAL A 248 -20.14 12.07 -7.18
C VAL A 248 -21.64 11.95 -6.99
N LYS A 249 -22.28 10.95 -7.60
CA LYS A 249 -23.72 10.70 -7.51
C LYS A 249 -24.16 10.49 -6.07
N ARG A 250 -23.41 9.72 -5.28
CA ARG A 250 -23.78 9.45 -3.88
C ARG A 250 -23.51 10.63 -2.95
N LEU A 251 -22.42 11.36 -3.16
CA LEU A 251 -22.11 12.58 -2.40
C LEU A 251 -23.08 13.72 -2.70
N SER A 252 -23.54 13.83 -3.95
CA SER A 252 -24.48 14.88 -4.36
C SER A 252 -25.95 14.55 -4.13
N ALA A 253 -26.32 13.27 -4.01
CA ALA A 253 -27.71 12.83 -3.84
C ALA A 253 -28.51 13.56 -2.73
N PRO A 254 -27.95 13.90 -1.55
CA PRO A 254 -28.71 14.62 -0.53
C PRO A 254 -28.67 16.14 -0.66
N LEU A 255 -27.92 16.71 -1.61
CA LEU A 255 -27.74 18.15 -1.73
C LEU A 255 -28.92 18.79 -2.48
N GLU A 256 -29.48 19.86 -1.91
CA GLU A 256 -30.62 20.57 -2.50
C GLU A 256 -30.20 21.75 -3.38
N HIS A 257 -29.16 22.51 -2.97
CA HIS A 257 -28.73 23.73 -3.64
C HIS A 257 -27.38 23.56 -4.34
N ILE A 258 -27.42 23.08 -5.58
CA ILE A 258 -26.24 22.94 -6.46
C ILE A 258 -26.29 24.00 -7.56
N HIS A 259 -25.27 24.86 -7.61
CA HIS A 259 -25.13 25.95 -8.58
C HIS A 259 -24.01 25.62 -9.57
N LEU A 260 -24.37 25.11 -10.75
CA LEU A 260 -23.43 24.79 -11.83
C LEU A 260 -23.29 25.97 -12.79
N LYS A 261 -22.15 26.07 -13.48
CA LYS A 261 -21.79 27.25 -14.30
C LYS A 261 -21.90 28.54 -13.47
N THR A 262 -21.41 28.49 -12.25
CA THR A 262 -21.46 29.58 -11.28
C THR A 262 -20.08 29.73 -10.64
N GLN A 263 -19.32 30.68 -11.16
CA GLN A 263 -18.02 31.10 -10.63
C GLN A 263 -18.22 32.28 -9.69
N ILE A 264 -17.89 32.09 -8.42
CA ILE A 264 -17.84 33.20 -7.46
C ILE A 264 -16.70 34.14 -7.83
N THR A 265 -17.03 35.40 -8.06
CA THR A 265 -16.08 36.45 -8.48
C THR A 265 -15.79 37.44 -7.36
N ASN A 266 -16.74 37.65 -6.45
CA ASN A 266 -16.64 38.67 -5.41
C ASN A 266 -17.28 38.21 -4.11
N ILE A 267 -16.71 38.66 -2.98
CA ILE A 267 -17.20 38.41 -1.63
C ILE A 267 -17.22 39.77 -0.93
N GLN A 268 -18.39 40.14 -0.42
CA GLN A 268 -18.58 41.38 0.32
C GLN A 268 -18.98 41.04 1.76
N PHE A 269 -18.39 41.75 2.72
CA PHE A 269 -18.80 41.68 4.11
C PHE A 269 -19.97 42.64 4.32
N ASP A 270 -21.12 42.11 4.72
CA ASP A 270 -22.31 42.91 5.00
C ASP A 270 -22.65 42.86 6.49
N PRO A 271 -22.23 43.86 7.28
CA PRO A 271 -22.56 43.90 8.71
C PRO A 271 -24.02 44.32 8.99
N SER A 272 -24.76 44.76 7.96
CA SER A 272 -26.14 45.23 8.08
C SER A 272 -27.18 44.14 7.77
N SER A 273 -26.77 43.08 7.07
CA SER A 273 -27.57 41.90 6.80
C SER A 273 -27.64 40.97 8.01
N ARG A 274 -28.69 40.14 8.04
CA ARG A 274 -28.80 38.99 8.96
C ARG A 274 -27.65 38.00 8.77
N HIS A 275 -27.14 37.92 7.55
CA HIS A 275 -26.06 37.03 7.14
C HIS A 275 -24.74 37.80 7.04
N ARG A 276 -23.63 37.13 7.32
CA ARG A 276 -22.31 37.79 7.47
C ARG A 276 -21.69 38.24 6.14
N TYR A 277 -21.97 37.54 5.07
CA TYR A 277 -21.39 37.75 3.75
C TYR A 277 -22.46 37.79 2.67
N GLN A 278 -22.21 38.59 1.64
CA GLN A 278 -22.87 38.48 0.36
C GLN A 278 -21.83 38.06 -0.68
N ILE A 279 -22.02 36.90 -1.30
CA ILE A 279 -21.17 36.42 -2.40
C ILE A 279 -21.86 36.67 -3.74
N GLN A 280 -21.08 37.03 -4.74
CA GLN A 280 -21.57 37.32 -6.09
C GLN A 280 -20.90 36.40 -7.11
N ASP A 281 -21.70 35.89 -8.04
CA ASP A 281 -21.22 35.11 -9.17
C ASP A 281 -20.87 35.99 -10.39
N GLU A 282 -20.43 35.36 -11.48
CA GLU A 282 -20.08 36.04 -12.73
C GLU A 282 -21.26 36.69 -13.46
N LYS A 283 -22.50 36.40 -13.04
CA LYS A 283 -23.75 36.95 -13.58
C LYS A 283 -24.34 38.03 -12.67
N GLU A 284 -23.56 38.51 -11.68
CA GLU A 284 -23.96 39.49 -10.67
C GLU A 284 -25.12 39.02 -9.77
N GLN A 285 -25.39 37.71 -9.70
CA GLN A 285 -26.35 37.18 -8.76
C GLN A 285 -25.73 37.11 -7.35
N SER A 286 -26.41 37.72 -6.38
CA SER A 286 -26.00 37.76 -4.98
C SER A 286 -26.61 36.63 -4.15
N TYR A 287 -25.81 36.08 -3.22
CA TYR A 287 -26.24 35.07 -2.26
C TYR A 287 -25.78 35.46 -0.84
N ASP A 288 -26.70 35.45 0.11
CA ASP A 288 -26.42 35.79 1.51
C ASP A 288 -25.98 34.54 2.29
N ILE A 289 -24.84 34.62 2.99
CA ILE A 289 -24.10 33.48 3.53
C ILE A 289 -23.52 33.78 4.93
N ASP A 290 -23.53 32.78 5.83
CA ASP A 290 -22.95 32.88 7.17
C ASP A 290 -21.52 32.32 7.25
N HIS A 291 -21.24 31.24 6.52
CA HIS A 291 -19.94 30.60 6.45
C HIS A 291 -19.49 30.35 5.01
N ILE A 292 -18.21 30.56 4.74
CA ILE A 292 -17.60 30.29 3.43
C ILE A 292 -16.57 29.18 3.59
N ILE A 293 -16.71 28.12 2.81
CA ILE A 293 -15.76 27.01 2.73
C ILE A 293 -15.15 27.01 1.33
N PHE A 294 -13.87 27.34 1.25
CA PHE A 294 -13.10 27.22 0.03
C PHE A 294 -12.67 25.77 -0.16
N ALA A 295 -13.24 25.13 -1.18
CA ALA A 295 -12.82 23.83 -1.72
C ALA A 295 -12.13 23.98 -3.09
N THR A 296 -11.62 25.19 -3.37
CA THR A 296 -10.78 25.54 -4.52
C THR A 296 -9.30 25.34 -4.20
N GLN A 297 -8.42 25.60 -5.17
CA GLN A 297 -7.00 25.75 -4.87
C GLN A 297 -6.75 26.98 -3.97
N GLY A 298 -5.68 26.92 -3.18
CA GLY A 298 -5.35 27.97 -2.21
C GLY A 298 -4.95 29.30 -2.85
N ASN A 299 -4.33 29.30 -4.03
CA ASN A 299 -4.06 30.51 -4.81
C ASN A 299 -5.35 31.25 -5.22
N GLN A 300 -6.37 30.49 -5.65
CA GLN A 300 -7.68 31.03 -6.03
C GLN A 300 -8.42 31.61 -4.80
N ALA A 301 -8.41 30.89 -3.68
CA ALA A 301 -8.97 31.38 -2.43
C ALA A 301 -8.25 32.65 -1.94
N ALA A 302 -6.91 32.69 -1.99
CA ALA A 302 -6.12 33.86 -1.61
C ALA A 302 -6.48 35.11 -2.44
N ASN A 303 -6.74 34.96 -3.74
CA ASN A 303 -7.12 36.08 -4.60
C ASN A 303 -8.49 36.65 -4.21
N LEU A 304 -9.50 35.80 -3.95
CA LEU A 304 -10.81 36.25 -3.47
C LEU A 304 -10.69 36.94 -2.10
N LEU A 305 -9.85 36.43 -1.20
CA LEU A 305 -9.59 37.07 0.10
C LEU A 305 -8.85 38.40 -0.01
N LYS A 306 -7.92 38.55 -0.97
CA LYS A 306 -7.26 39.83 -1.25
C LYS A 306 -8.27 40.89 -1.70
N HIS A 307 -9.22 40.53 -2.56
CA HIS A 307 -10.30 41.41 -2.97
C HIS A 307 -11.21 41.79 -1.78
N LEU A 308 -11.59 40.83 -0.94
CA LEU A 308 -12.35 41.10 0.28
C LEU A 308 -11.60 42.02 1.27
N ALA A 309 -10.30 41.80 1.45
CA ALA A 309 -9.45 42.64 2.30
C ALA A 309 -9.31 44.07 1.77
N HIS A 310 -9.38 44.25 0.44
CA HIS A 310 -9.36 45.56 -0.20
C HIS A 310 -10.71 46.27 -0.09
N SER A 311 -11.82 45.57 -0.31
CA SER A 311 -13.17 46.13 -0.24
C SER A 311 -13.64 46.38 1.20
N THR A 312 -13.10 45.65 2.18
CA THR A 312 -13.46 45.77 3.60
C THR A 312 -12.23 46.02 4.48
N PRO A 313 -11.80 47.28 4.68
CA PRO A 313 -10.61 47.63 5.46
C PRO A 313 -10.60 47.07 6.89
N LYS A 314 -11.77 46.90 7.53
CA LYS A 314 -11.92 46.33 8.87
C LYS A 314 -11.43 44.89 8.98
N LEU A 315 -11.57 44.10 7.91
CA LEU A 315 -11.17 42.68 7.91
C LEU A 315 -9.72 42.49 7.44
N LYS A 316 -9.08 43.53 6.88
CA LYS A 316 -7.76 43.45 6.27
C LYS A 316 -6.69 42.81 7.16
N GLU A 317 -6.59 43.24 8.42
CA GLU A 317 -5.61 42.69 9.37
C GLU A 317 -5.96 41.25 9.76
N SER A 318 -7.25 40.95 9.97
CA SER A 318 -7.70 39.61 10.32
C SER A 318 -7.48 38.58 9.20
N LEU A 319 -7.60 38.99 7.92
CA LEU A 319 -7.43 38.15 6.73
C LEU A 319 -5.97 37.98 6.32
N LYS A 320 -5.07 38.85 6.79
CA LYS A 320 -3.66 38.86 6.40
C LYS A 320 -3.00 37.50 6.62
N ASP A 321 -3.17 36.91 7.80
CA ASP A 321 -2.58 35.59 8.12
C ASP A 321 -3.08 34.48 7.19
N GLN A 322 -4.38 34.49 6.86
CA GLN A 322 -4.98 33.52 5.93
C GLN A 322 -4.43 33.69 4.51
N ILE A 323 -4.30 34.94 4.03
CA ILE A 323 -3.74 35.25 2.71
C ILE A 323 -2.25 34.87 2.63
N ASP A 324 -1.47 35.22 3.66
CA ASP A 324 -0.03 34.94 3.72
C ASP A 324 0.21 33.43 3.79
N MET A 325 -0.59 32.68 4.55
CA MET A 325 -0.54 31.22 4.62
C MET A 325 -0.85 30.57 3.27
N LEU A 326 -1.96 30.95 2.62
CA LEU A 326 -2.35 30.38 1.33
C LEU A 326 -1.37 30.71 0.21
N SER A 327 -0.71 31.87 0.28
CA SER A 327 0.27 32.32 -0.72
C SER A 327 1.59 31.52 -0.69
N ARG A 328 1.84 30.71 0.36
CA ARG A 328 3.02 29.83 0.45
C ARG A 328 2.86 28.51 -0.30
N PHE A 329 1.64 28.15 -0.70
CA PHE A 329 1.39 26.97 -1.51
C PHE A 329 1.74 27.26 -2.97
N GLN A 330 2.57 26.40 -3.55
CA GLN A 330 2.94 26.46 -4.96
C GLN A 330 2.11 25.48 -5.77
N TYR A 331 1.95 25.74 -7.06
CA TYR A 331 1.12 24.94 -7.95
C TYR A 331 1.85 24.69 -9.26
N ASP A 332 1.79 23.45 -9.73
CA ASP A 332 2.23 23.05 -11.06
C ASP A 332 0.99 22.80 -11.93
N SER A 333 1.06 23.20 -13.20
CA SER A 333 0.03 22.90 -14.20
C SER A 333 0.33 21.58 -14.89
N ALA A 334 -0.70 20.77 -15.10
CA ALA A 334 -0.62 19.50 -15.79
C ALA A 334 -1.65 19.43 -16.93
N LEU A 335 -1.19 18.96 -18.08
CA LEU A 335 -2.02 18.68 -19.25
C LEU A 335 -2.33 17.19 -19.28
N VAL A 336 -3.61 16.82 -19.34
CA VAL A 336 -4.04 15.43 -19.47
C VAL A 336 -4.81 15.28 -20.78
N ILE A 337 -4.36 14.35 -21.61
CA ILE A 337 -5.00 14.02 -22.88
C ILE A 337 -5.45 12.57 -22.81
N ASN A 338 -6.74 12.33 -23.05
CA ASN A 338 -7.26 10.99 -23.30
C ASN A 338 -7.27 10.76 -24.81
N HIS A 339 -6.69 9.67 -25.29
CA HIS A 339 -6.50 9.42 -26.72
C HIS A 339 -6.33 7.93 -27.04
N THR A 340 -6.24 7.63 -28.33
CA THR A 340 -5.96 6.27 -28.87
C THR A 340 -4.66 6.20 -29.66
N ASP A 341 -3.90 7.30 -29.71
CA ASP A 341 -2.60 7.36 -30.41
C ASP A 341 -1.50 6.55 -29.71
N VAL A 342 -1.15 5.39 -30.26
CA VAL A 342 -0.09 4.50 -29.73
C VAL A 342 1.33 4.99 -30.02
N ARG A 343 1.51 6.02 -30.85
CA ARG A 343 2.85 6.55 -31.20
C ARG A 343 3.60 7.11 -29.99
N VAL A 344 2.88 7.49 -28.93
CA VAL A 344 3.48 7.96 -27.68
C VAL A 344 4.13 6.85 -26.87
N LEU A 345 3.86 5.57 -27.15
CA LEU A 345 4.39 4.42 -26.40
C LEU A 345 5.74 3.91 -26.96
N PRO A 346 6.46 3.03 -26.23
CA PRO A 346 7.62 2.32 -26.77
C PRO A 346 7.32 1.58 -28.08
N ARG A 347 8.30 1.55 -29.00
CA ARG A 347 8.13 0.94 -30.34
C ARG A 347 7.73 -0.54 -30.32
N ASN A 348 8.21 -1.28 -29.32
CA ASN A 348 7.87 -2.69 -29.16
C ASN A 348 6.70 -2.85 -28.18
N PRO A 349 5.53 -3.37 -28.63
CA PRO A 349 4.38 -3.59 -27.76
C PRO A 349 4.63 -4.50 -26.57
N SER A 350 5.62 -5.41 -26.63
CA SER A 350 5.98 -6.27 -25.48
C SER A 350 6.51 -5.49 -24.28
N HIS A 351 6.97 -4.26 -24.50
CA HIS A 351 7.49 -3.37 -23.48
C HIS A 351 6.41 -2.47 -22.86
N TRP A 352 5.20 -2.50 -23.38
CA TRP A 352 4.09 -1.70 -22.85
C TRP A 352 3.70 -2.17 -21.45
N ARG A 353 3.55 -1.22 -20.54
CA ARG A 353 3.14 -1.46 -19.16
C ARG A 353 1.90 -0.65 -18.84
N ALA A 354 1.30 -0.91 -17.67
CA ALA A 354 0.11 -0.16 -17.24
C ALA A 354 0.43 1.34 -17.20
N LEU A 355 1.59 1.72 -16.65
CA LEU A 355 2.11 3.08 -16.68
C LEU A 355 3.45 3.13 -17.42
N ASN A 356 3.55 4.01 -18.42
CA ASN A 356 4.74 4.20 -19.23
C ASN A 356 5.26 5.62 -19.03
N LEU A 357 6.46 5.74 -18.47
CA LEU A 357 7.11 6.98 -18.07
C LEU A 357 8.19 7.35 -19.09
N ALA A 358 8.01 8.49 -19.75
CA ALA A 358 8.93 9.01 -20.74
C ALA A 358 9.64 10.26 -20.24
N VAL A 359 10.90 10.37 -20.65
CA VAL A 359 11.68 11.60 -20.53
C VAL A 359 12.35 11.86 -21.88
N ILE A 360 12.34 13.11 -22.34
CA ILE A 360 13.07 13.51 -23.54
C ILE A 360 14.58 13.49 -23.24
N ASP A 361 15.35 12.83 -24.08
CA ASP A 361 16.80 12.79 -23.95
C ASP A 361 17.43 14.12 -24.45
N ARG A 362 18.54 14.53 -23.85
CA ARG A 362 19.25 15.77 -24.21
C ARG A 362 19.76 15.79 -25.66
N SER A 363 19.82 14.63 -26.32
CA SER A 363 20.14 14.52 -27.74
C SER A 363 19.04 15.05 -28.67
N VAL A 364 17.80 15.22 -28.19
CA VAL A 364 16.71 15.78 -28.98
C VAL A 364 16.73 17.30 -28.86
N ASP A 365 17.00 17.98 -29.98
CA ASP A 365 16.79 19.43 -30.10
C ASP A 365 15.46 19.68 -30.83
N PRO A 366 14.39 20.08 -30.12
CA PRO A 366 13.08 20.29 -30.74
C PRO A 366 12.99 21.58 -31.58
N GLY A 367 13.88 22.57 -31.39
CA GLY A 367 13.70 23.90 -31.97
C GLY A 367 12.26 24.42 -31.81
N ASP A 368 11.68 24.93 -32.90
CA ASP A 368 10.28 25.40 -32.96
C ASP A 368 9.29 24.32 -33.45
N SER A 369 9.58 23.03 -33.24
CA SER A 369 8.68 21.94 -33.67
C SER A 369 7.31 22.02 -32.99
N GLU A 370 6.22 22.01 -33.76
CA GLU A 370 4.85 21.88 -33.21
C GLU A 370 4.54 20.43 -32.77
N LEU A 371 5.34 19.46 -33.20
CA LEU A 371 5.13 18.04 -32.91
C LEU A 371 5.80 17.57 -31.61
N ILE A 372 6.83 18.29 -31.15
CA ILE A 372 7.36 18.15 -29.79
C ILE A 372 6.74 19.25 -28.95
N VAL A 373 6.08 18.90 -27.84
CA VAL A 373 5.52 19.94 -26.97
C VAL A 373 6.69 20.73 -26.38
N PRO A 374 6.74 22.07 -26.58
CA PRO A 374 7.97 22.85 -26.43
C PRO A 374 8.58 22.73 -25.04
N TYR A 375 9.91 22.66 -25.06
CA TYR A 375 10.81 22.73 -23.92
C TYR A 375 10.61 24.07 -23.17
N PRO A 376 10.16 24.05 -21.90
CA PRO A 376 11.06 23.82 -20.77
C PRO A 376 10.39 23.04 -19.62
N HIS A 377 9.58 22.03 -19.92
CA HIS A 377 8.99 21.20 -18.87
C HIS A 377 9.94 20.04 -18.56
N ASP A 378 10.72 20.18 -17.50
CA ASP A 378 11.45 19.14 -16.80
C ASP A 378 10.50 18.11 -16.15
N THR A 379 9.45 17.69 -16.87
CA THR A 379 8.37 16.85 -16.37
C THR A 379 8.47 15.45 -16.98
N THR A 380 7.81 14.48 -16.34
CA THR A 380 7.69 13.13 -16.88
C THR A 380 6.40 13.03 -17.69
N MET A 381 6.50 12.64 -18.96
CA MET A 381 5.33 12.19 -19.72
C MET A 381 4.89 10.84 -19.16
N ALA A 382 3.65 10.74 -18.69
CA ALA A 382 3.12 9.53 -18.10
C ALA A 382 1.90 9.05 -18.89
N THR A 383 2.05 7.94 -19.62
CA THR A 383 0.97 7.32 -20.40
C THR A 383 0.43 6.08 -19.68
N HIS A 384 -0.82 6.17 -19.23
CA HIS A 384 -1.57 5.07 -18.63
C HIS A 384 -2.37 4.32 -19.70
N ILE A 385 -2.09 3.03 -19.88
CA ILE A 385 -2.87 2.15 -20.75
C ILE A 385 -4.07 1.61 -19.97
N LEU A 386 -5.25 2.17 -20.23
CA LEU A 386 -6.44 1.93 -19.42
C LEU A 386 -6.96 0.50 -19.57
N ASN A 387 -6.80 -0.09 -20.77
CA ASN A 387 -7.16 -1.47 -21.06
C ASN A 387 -6.41 -2.49 -20.16
N MET A 388 -5.21 -2.16 -19.68
CA MET A 388 -4.42 -3.06 -18.82
C MET A 388 -4.84 -3.02 -17.35
N THR A 389 -5.54 -1.96 -16.92
CA THR A 389 -5.94 -1.76 -15.52
C THR A 389 -7.45 -1.94 -15.30
N HIS A 390 -8.26 -1.82 -16.36
CA HIS A 390 -9.72 -1.97 -16.30
C HIS A 390 -10.17 -3.25 -17.04
N ASN A 391 -10.70 -4.22 -16.29
CA ASN A 391 -11.30 -5.43 -16.88
C ASN A 391 -12.68 -5.00 -17.39
N GLN A 392 -12.92 -5.08 -18.70
CA GLN A 392 -14.16 -4.79 -19.47
C GLN A 392 -14.01 -3.73 -20.58
N MET A 393 -12.81 -3.18 -20.81
CA MET A 393 -12.60 -2.34 -21.99
C MET A 393 -12.61 -3.17 -23.28
N PRO A 394 -13.17 -2.62 -24.40
CA PRO A 394 -13.05 -3.24 -25.72
C PRO A 394 -11.59 -3.51 -26.07
N GLN A 395 -11.26 -4.71 -26.55
CA GLN A 395 -9.89 -5.05 -26.95
C GLN A 395 -9.50 -4.52 -28.34
N GLU A 396 -10.49 -4.11 -29.14
CA GLU A 396 -10.29 -3.64 -30.51
C GLU A 396 -9.54 -2.30 -30.58
N MET A 397 -9.58 -1.51 -29.51
CA MET A 397 -8.97 -0.18 -29.44
C MET A 397 -8.31 0.05 -28.09
N ILE A 398 -7.11 0.63 -28.11
CA ILE A 398 -6.34 0.93 -26.91
C ILE A 398 -6.63 2.36 -26.46
N TYR A 399 -7.24 2.48 -25.29
CA TYR A 399 -7.52 3.74 -24.63
C TYR A 399 -6.39 4.10 -23.69
N MET A 400 -5.88 5.32 -23.84
CA MET A 400 -4.77 5.83 -23.08
C MET A 400 -5.08 7.20 -22.50
N GLN A 401 -4.51 7.45 -21.33
CA GLN A 401 -4.44 8.77 -20.73
C GLN A 401 -2.97 9.17 -20.62
N THR A 402 -2.58 10.23 -21.30
CA THR A 402 -1.22 10.78 -21.23
C THR A 402 -1.23 12.10 -20.47
N THR A 403 -0.46 12.16 -19.38
CA THR A 403 -0.21 13.37 -18.61
C THR A 403 1.12 13.97 -19.04
N ASN A 404 1.15 15.30 -19.21
CA ASN A 404 2.30 16.10 -19.65
C ASN A 404 2.97 15.50 -20.89
N PRO A 405 2.25 15.42 -22.03
CA PRO A 405 2.77 14.83 -23.24
C PRO A 405 4.02 15.57 -23.72
N CYS A 406 5.11 14.82 -23.92
CA CYS A 406 6.33 15.28 -24.57
C CYS A 406 6.20 15.26 -26.11
N LEU A 407 5.34 14.38 -26.62
CA LEU A 407 5.03 14.25 -28.05
C LEU A 407 3.59 14.73 -28.28
N SER A 408 3.39 15.51 -29.33
CA SER A 408 2.06 15.93 -29.74
C SER A 408 1.22 14.70 -30.13
N VAL A 409 0.04 14.60 -29.54
CA VAL A 409 -0.92 13.52 -29.82
C VAL A 409 -1.64 13.84 -31.13
N ASP A 410 -1.85 12.82 -31.97
CA ASP A 410 -2.64 12.95 -33.20
C ASP A 410 -4.02 13.58 -32.91
N PRO A 411 -4.34 14.78 -33.44
CA PRO A 411 -5.62 15.44 -33.19
C PRO A 411 -6.84 14.57 -33.53
N GLU A 412 -6.74 13.70 -34.55
CA GLU A 412 -7.84 12.80 -34.95
C GLU A 412 -8.07 11.67 -33.94
N LYS A 413 -7.09 11.39 -33.06
CA LYS A 413 -7.14 10.33 -32.05
C LYS A 413 -7.37 10.86 -30.64
N VAL A 414 -7.47 12.19 -30.47
CA VAL A 414 -7.79 12.83 -29.19
C VAL A 414 -9.27 12.61 -28.87
N LEU A 415 -9.54 12.11 -27.67
CA LEU A 415 -10.87 11.93 -27.12
C LEU A 415 -11.28 13.10 -26.22
N SER A 416 -10.33 13.60 -25.42
CA SER A 416 -10.53 14.80 -24.59
C SER A 416 -9.21 15.38 -24.12
N VAL A 417 -9.24 16.67 -23.81
CA VAL A 417 -8.11 17.42 -23.24
C VAL A 417 -8.58 18.14 -21.98
N ALA A 418 -7.79 18.05 -20.91
CA ALA A 418 -8.06 18.75 -19.67
C ALA A 418 -6.78 19.34 -19.07
N TRP A 419 -6.89 20.56 -18.56
CA TRP A 419 -5.83 21.24 -17.81
C TRP A 419 -6.19 21.23 -16.32
N PHE A 420 -5.22 20.90 -15.49
CA PHE A 420 -5.36 20.89 -14.05
C PHE A 420 -4.21 21.63 -13.40
N GLU A 421 -4.48 22.31 -12.29
CA GLU A 421 -3.45 22.79 -11.38
C GLU A 421 -3.39 21.84 -10.18
N ARG A 422 -2.17 21.51 -9.74
CA ARG A 422 -1.96 20.70 -8.55
C ARG A 422 -0.96 21.34 -7.61
N ALA A 423 -1.27 21.31 -6.32
CA ALA A 423 -0.39 21.82 -5.30
C ALA A 423 0.91 21.00 -5.20
N THR A 424 2.02 21.72 -5.19
CA THR A 424 3.38 21.20 -5.05
C THR A 424 3.83 21.44 -3.61
N VAL A 425 4.31 20.38 -2.95
CA VAL A 425 4.73 20.47 -1.55
C VAL A 425 6.18 20.92 -1.49
N THR A 426 6.38 22.11 -0.93
CA THR A 426 7.67 22.64 -0.51
C THR A 426 7.78 22.60 1.01
N LEU A 427 9.01 22.70 1.55
CA LEU A 427 9.23 22.86 2.99
C LEU A 427 8.46 24.06 3.58
N ASP A 428 8.31 25.14 2.82
CA ASP A 428 7.56 26.32 3.26
C ASP A 428 6.05 26.05 3.29
N SER A 429 5.49 25.45 2.25
CA SER A 429 4.07 25.05 2.24
C SER A 429 3.72 24.04 3.34
N LYS A 430 4.63 23.10 3.64
CA LYS A 430 4.49 22.14 4.74
C LYS A 430 4.43 22.86 6.10
N ARG A 431 5.31 23.83 6.33
CA ARG A 431 5.29 24.66 7.55
C ARG A 431 4.03 25.52 7.63
N ALA A 432 3.59 26.07 6.50
CA ALA A 432 2.36 26.86 6.42
C ALA A 432 1.13 26.01 6.79
N LEU A 433 1.07 24.77 6.32
CA LEU A 433 0.03 23.80 6.71
C LEU A 433 0.07 23.50 8.21
N GLN A 434 1.24 23.21 8.76
CA GLN A 434 1.43 22.82 10.16
C GLN A 434 1.26 23.95 11.19
N THR A 435 1.40 25.21 10.77
CA THR A 435 1.26 26.37 11.66
C THR A 435 -0.03 27.13 11.42
N GLY A 436 -0.59 27.07 10.22
CA GLY A 436 -1.78 27.83 9.83
C GLY A 436 -3.06 26.99 9.79
N LEU A 437 -3.06 25.85 9.10
CA LEU A 437 -4.27 25.08 8.81
C LEU A 437 -4.55 23.96 9.81
N PHE A 438 -3.51 23.26 10.26
CA PHE A 438 -3.62 22.14 11.20
C PHE A 438 -2.45 22.19 12.19
N THR A 439 -2.76 22.09 13.48
CA THR A 439 -1.76 21.94 14.55
C THR A 439 -1.75 20.49 15.05
N LEU A 440 -0.66 20.07 15.65
CA LEU A 440 -0.55 18.77 16.31
C LEU A 440 -0.48 19.01 17.83
N GLU A 441 -1.52 18.60 18.54
CA GLU A 441 -1.65 18.74 20.00
C GLU A 441 -1.78 17.34 20.60
N ASP A 442 -0.87 16.96 21.50
CA ASP A 442 -0.86 15.64 22.16
C ASP A 442 -0.93 14.41 21.21
N GLY A 443 -0.42 14.57 19.98
CA GLY A 443 -0.43 13.51 18.96
C GLY A 443 -1.70 13.45 18.11
N GLU A 444 -2.68 14.30 18.38
CA GLU A 444 -3.91 14.47 17.59
C GLU A 444 -3.84 15.75 16.75
N TYR A 445 -4.44 15.71 15.55
CA TYR A 445 -4.55 16.91 14.73
C TYR A 445 -5.70 17.79 15.23
N GLU A 446 -5.45 19.08 15.35
CA GLU A 446 -6.46 20.11 15.62
C GLU A 446 -6.46 21.13 14.48
N LEU A 447 -7.54 21.91 14.38
CA LEU A 447 -7.63 22.98 13.39
C LEU A 447 -6.74 24.15 13.80
N GLY A 448 -5.90 24.60 12.88
CA GLY A 448 -4.99 25.72 13.11
C GLY A 448 -5.67 27.09 13.10
N PRO A 449 -4.92 28.16 13.43
CA PRO A 449 -5.46 29.51 13.62
C PRO A 449 -6.06 30.16 12.36
N CYS A 450 -5.76 29.65 11.17
CA CYS A 450 -6.34 30.14 9.92
C CYS A 450 -7.69 29.50 9.58
N GLN A 451 -8.11 28.44 10.27
CA GLN A 451 -9.39 27.79 10.05
C GLN A 451 -10.49 28.42 10.91
N GLY A 452 -11.61 28.81 10.29
CA GLY A 452 -12.77 29.36 10.99
C GLY A 452 -12.65 30.82 11.38
N LYS A 453 -11.46 31.44 11.24
CA LYS A 453 -11.27 32.88 11.39
C LYS A 453 -12.16 33.60 10.38
N ASN A 454 -12.97 34.54 10.86
CA ASN A 454 -14.01 35.21 10.08
C ASN A 454 -15.07 34.29 9.45
N ASN A 455 -15.33 33.12 10.03
CA ASN A 455 -16.27 32.13 9.46
C ASN A 455 -15.84 31.60 8.07
N ILE A 456 -14.54 31.68 7.78
CA ILE A 456 -13.93 31.22 6.52
C ILE A 456 -13.11 29.97 6.81
N TRP A 457 -13.29 28.94 5.98
CA TRP A 457 -12.66 27.64 6.13
C TRP A 457 -12.02 27.17 4.82
N PHE A 458 -11.00 26.32 4.90
CA PHE A 458 -10.25 25.82 3.75
C PHE A 458 -10.20 24.30 3.75
N VAL A 459 -10.55 23.68 2.62
CA VAL A 459 -10.46 22.23 2.40
C VAL A 459 -9.90 21.94 1.02
N GLY A 460 -9.28 20.79 0.84
CA GLY A 460 -8.66 20.45 -0.44
C GLY A 460 -7.54 19.43 -0.28
N SER A 461 -7.01 18.94 -1.41
CA SER A 461 -5.88 18.00 -1.39
C SER A 461 -4.63 18.60 -0.76
N TYR A 462 -4.44 19.91 -0.87
CA TYR A 462 -3.31 20.64 -0.27
C TYR A 462 -3.50 20.91 1.23
N CYS A 463 -4.74 20.79 1.75
CA CYS A 463 -5.11 21.03 3.14
C CYS A 463 -4.94 19.77 4.00
N TRP A 464 -3.97 18.91 3.73
CA TRP A 464 -3.65 17.79 4.61
C TRP A 464 -2.19 17.39 4.46
N LYS A 465 -1.66 16.68 5.45
CA LYS A 465 -0.25 16.25 5.44
C LYS A 465 0.04 15.23 4.33
N GLY A 466 1.32 15.13 3.97
CA GLY A 466 1.83 14.17 3.00
C GLY A 466 1.66 14.66 1.56
N ILE A 467 1.62 13.72 0.63
CA ILE A 467 1.49 14.03 -0.80
C ILE A 467 0.02 14.45 -1.10
N PRO A 468 -0.22 15.60 -1.77
CA PRO A 468 -1.55 16.10 -2.10
C PRO A 468 -2.31 15.15 -3.03
N LEU A 469 -3.11 14.28 -2.42
CA LEU A 469 -3.87 13.21 -3.05
C LEU A 469 -5.31 13.20 -2.48
N LEU A 470 -6.14 12.27 -2.94
CA LEU A 470 -7.56 12.21 -2.60
C LEU A 470 -7.83 12.07 -1.09
N GLU A 471 -6.91 11.50 -0.31
CA GLU A 471 -7.02 11.45 1.16
C GLU A 471 -7.12 12.85 1.76
N GLY A 472 -6.29 13.79 1.29
CA GLY A 472 -6.26 15.13 1.85
C GLY A 472 -7.58 15.85 1.64
N CYS A 473 -8.26 15.59 0.53
CA CYS A 473 -9.60 16.11 0.28
C CYS A 473 -10.62 15.64 1.33
N VAL A 474 -10.63 14.34 1.66
CA VAL A 474 -11.61 13.76 2.59
C VAL A 474 -11.26 14.09 4.04
N ALA A 475 -9.98 13.97 4.41
CA ALA A 475 -9.51 14.24 5.76
C ALA A 475 -9.70 15.71 6.14
N SER A 476 -9.33 16.65 5.26
CA SER A 476 -9.55 18.08 5.52
C SER A 476 -11.04 18.41 5.64
N ALA A 477 -11.89 17.84 4.78
CA ALA A 477 -13.34 17.99 4.86
C ALA A 477 -13.91 17.49 6.19
N GLU A 478 -13.50 16.30 6.64
CA GLU A 478 -13.95 15.70 7.89
C GLU A 478 -13.58 16.58 9.10
N TYR A 479 -12.33 17.04 9.19
CA TYR A 479 -11.88 17.86 10.31
C TYR A 479 -12.54 19.24 10.32
N VAL A 480 -12.66 19.91 9.18
CA VAL A 480 -13.31 21.22 9.09
C VAL A 480 -14.80 21.13 9.44
N VAL A 481 -15.48 20.05 9.05
CA VAL A 481 -16.89 19.84 9.41
C VAL A 481 -17.03 19.54 10.90
N ILE A 482 -16.36 18.49 11.39
CA ILE A 482 -16.56 17.97 12.75
C ILE A 482 -15.96 18.88 13.82
N LYS A 483 -14.67 19.21 13.69
CA LYS A 483 -13.93 20.00 14.69
C LYS A 483 -14.09 21.52 14.48
N GLY A 484 -14.51 21.93 13.28
CA GLY A 484 -14.67 23.34 12.90
C GLY A 484 -16.11 23.83 12.99
N ILE A 485 -16.80 23.87 11.84
CA ILE A 485 -18.10 24.54 11.70
C ILE A 485 -19.19 23.93 12.61
N ALA A 486 -19.23 22.59 12.77
CA ALA A 486 -20.21 21.96 13.65
C ALA A 486 -20.00 22.37 15.11
N ARG A 487 -18.75 22.36 15.59
CA ARG A 487 -18.37 22.82 16.92
C ARG A 487 -18.65 24.32 17.10
N TYR A 488 -18.32 25.14 16.12
CA TYR A 488 -18.57 26.59 16.12
C TYR A 488 -20.07 26.89 16.29
N GLU A 489 -20.92 26.15 15.59
CA GLU A 489 -22.38 26.32 15.62
C GLU A 489 -23.09 25.55 16.76
N GLY A 490 -22.33 24.87 17.62
CA GLY A 490 -22.85 24.07 18.72
C GLY A 490 -23.69 22.87 18.28
N VAL A 491 -23.40 22.31 17.11
CA VAL A 491 -24.12 21.18 16.51
C VAL A 491 -23.28 19.91 16.58
N SER A 492 -23.88 18.82 17.05
CA SER A 492 -23.27 17.48 16.93
C SER A 492 -23.60 16.91 15.55
N VAL A 493 -22.60 16.83 14.67
CA VAL A 493 -22.75 16.12 13.39
C VAL A 493 -22.50 14.63 13.63
N ASN A 494 -23.54 13.82 13.51
CA ASN A 494 -23.43 12.36 13.55
C ASN A 494 -22.77 11.86 12.27
N VAL A 495 -21.45 11.82 12.24
CA VAL A 495 -20.73 11.03 11.24
C VAL A 495 -20.81 9.58 11.68
N PRO A 496 -21.22 8.63 10.81
CA PRO A 496 -21.34 7.23 11.19
C PRO A 496 -20.07 6.74 11.87
N CYS A 497 -20.23 6.35 13.13
CA CYS A 497 -19.17 5.93 14.03
C CYS A 497 -18.61 4.57 13.57
N CYS A 498 -17.59 4.61 12.72
CA CYS A 498 -16.65 3.51 12.46
C CYS A 498 -15.22 4.05 12.58
N LEU A 499 -14.98 4.78 13.68
CA LEU A 499 -13.79 5.61 13.91
C LEU A 499 -12.75 4.99 14.87
N ILE A 500 -12.85 3.69 15.21
CA ILE A 500 -11.74 2.96 15.86
C ILE A 500 -11.65 1.54 15.27
N VAL A 501 -10.42 1.13 14.95
CA VAL A 501 -9.93 -0.19 14.48
C VAL A 501 -9.92 -0.41 12.95
N LEU A 502 -8.69 -0.36 12.40
CA LEU A 502 -8.31 -1.03 11.15
C LEU A 502 -8.59 -2.54 11.25
N CYS A 503 -9.68 -2.99 10.65
CA CYS A 503 -9.80 -4.37 10.21
C CYS A 503 -9.64 -4.40 8.70
N LEU A 504 -8.45 -4.80 8.22
CA LEU A 504 -8.28 -5.36 6.89
C LEU A 504 -9.23 -6.57 6.78
N ALA A 505 -10.40 -6.35 6.20
CA ALA A 505 -11.32 -7.42 5.85
C ALA A 505 -10.87 -8.00 4.51
N SER A 506 -10.96 -9.32 4.34
CA SER A 506 -10.55 -9.96 3.08
C SER A 506 -11.46 -9.54 1.94
N SER A 507 -10.98 -9.66 0.70
CA SER A 507 -11.75 -9.20 -0.48
C SER A 507 -13.14 -9.83 -0.61
N GLY A 508 -13.35 -11.02 -0.05
CA GLY A 508 -14.65 -11.68 0.02
C GLY A 508 -15.55 -11.12 1.14
N ASP A 509 -14.98 -10.66 2.24
CA ASP A 509 -15.71 -10.11 3.40
C ASP A 509 -16.36 -8.76 3.08
N ILE A 510 -15.84 -8.05 2.07
CA ILE A 510 -16.38 -6.79 1.59
C ILE A 510 -17.41 -6.96 0.48
N GLN A 511 -17.66 -8.19 -0.01
CA GLN A 511 -18.65 -8.41 -1.05
C GLN A 511 -20.07 -8.19 -0.51
N PRO A 512 -20.88 -7.31 -1.15
CA PRO A 512 -22.27 -7.08 -0.73
C PRO A 512 -23.10 -8.37 -0.71
N GLU A 513 -22.91 -9.23 -1.73
CA GLU A 513 -23.57 -10.52 -1.87
C GLU A 513 -23.25 -11.47 -0.71
N TYR A 514 -21.98 -11.48 -0.25
CA TYR A 514 -21.54 -12.26 0.90
C TYR A 514 -22.18 -11.77 2.19
N ASN A 515 -22.10 -10.48 2.47
CA ASN A 515 -22.65 -9.91 3.70
C ASN A 515 -24.18 -10.07 3.78
N MET A 516 -24.87 -9.78 2.68
CA MET A 516 -26.32 -9.98 2.59
C MET A 516 -26.71 -11.46 2.78
N CYS A 517 -25.97 -12.40 2.18
CA CYS A 517 -26.19 -13.83 2.38
C CYS A 517 -25.99 -14.22 3.86
N VAL A 518 -24.92 -13.76 4.49
CA VAL A 518 -24.61 -14.11 5.89
C VAL A 518 -25.66 -13.57 6.84
N ASP A 519 -26.11 -12.33 6.67
CA ASP A 519 -27.13 -11.73 7.55
C ASP A 519 -28.51 -12.38 7.34
N THR A 520 -28.86 -12.70 6.09
CA THR A 520 -30.09 -13.43 5.77
C THR A 520 -30.08 -14.86 6.32
N CYS A 521 -28.94 -15.54 6.23
CA CYS A 521 -28.79 -16.89 6.79
C CYS A 521 -28.82 -16.87 8.32
N SER A 522 -28.12 -15.91 8.95
CA SER A 522 -27.97 -15.83 10.40
C SER A 522 -29.24 -15.39 11.12
N SER A 523 -30.14 -14.67 10.43
CA SER A 523 -31.43 -14.26 10.97
C SER A 523 -32.45 -15.40 11.07
N ARG A 524 -32.21 -16.54 10.40
CA ARG A 524 -33.08 -17.72 10.49
C ARG A 524 -32.61 -18.67 11.59
N PRO A 525 -33.40 -18.91 12.64
CA PRO A 525 -33.02 -19.85 13.70
C PRO A 525 -32.99 -21.28 13.13
N HIS A 526 -31.81 -21.91 13.16
CA HIS A 526 -31.65 -23.32 12.82
C HIS A 526 -30.64 -23.99 13.77
N LEU A 527 -30.90 -25.25 14.11
CA LEU A 527 -30.03 -26.03 14.97
C LEU A 527 -28.88 -26.64 14.15
N LEU A 528 -27.63 -26.40 14.58
CA LEU A 528 -26.47 -26.99 13.93
C LEU A 528 -26.36 -28.50 14.22
N PRO A 529 -25.91 -29.31 13.24
CA PRO A 529 -25.55 -30.71 13.45
C PRO A 529 -24.63 -30.93 14.66
N ALA A 530 -24.76 -32.06 15.35
CA ALA A 530 -24.02 -32.35 16.57
C ALA A 530 -22.49 -32.27 16.40
N TYR A 531 -21.97 -32.71 15.25
CA TYR A 531 -20.54 -32.66 14.96
C TYR A 531 -20.00 -31.23 14.83
N LEU A 532 -20.78 -30.28 14.29
CA LEU A 532 -20.37 -28.86 14.23
C LEU A 532 -20.40 -28.21 15.62
N ARG A 533 -21.40 -28.56 16.44
CA ARG A 533 -21.48 -28.09 17.83
C ARG A 533 -20.32 -28.60 18.69
N LEU A 534 -19.88 -29.85 18.46
CA LEU A 534 -18.74 -30.44 19.16
C LEU A 534 -17.44 -29.64 18.93
N PHE A 535 -17.24 -29.11 17.73
CA PHE A 535 -16.09 -28.24 17.38
C PHE A 535 -16.34 -26.75 17.65
N GLY A 536 -17.43 -26.38 18.35
CA GLY A 536 -17.71 -25.01 18.74
C GLY A 536 -18.06 -24.07 17.58
N TRP A 537 -18.62 -24.58 16.48
CA TRP A 537 -19.14 -23.75 15.39
C TRP A 537 -20.44 -23.07 15.81
N THR A 538 -20.56 -21.77 15.55
CA THR A 538 -21.81 -21.01 15.77
C THR A 538 -22.67 -20.99 14.50
N VAL A 539 -23.96 -20.67 14.66
CA VAL A 539 -24.89 -20.54 13.52
C VAL A 539 -24.36 -19.52 12.50
N ARG A 540 -23.83 -18.40 12.99
CA ARG A 540 -23.23 -17.37 12.14
C ARG A 540 -21.99 -17.87 11.41
N ASP A 541 -21.13 -18.67 12.05
CA ASP A 541 -19.97 -19.26 11.39
C ASP A 541 -20.36 -20.26 10.29
N ASP A 542 -21.40 -21.06 10.52
CA ASP A 542 -21.94 -21.97 9.51
C ASP A 542 -22.51 -21.20 8.31
N CYS A 543 -23.22 -20.11 8.56
CA CYS A 543 -23.71 -19.21 7.52
C CYS A 543 -22.57 -18.56 6.72
N ARG A 544 -21.53 -18.05 7.40
CA ARG A 544 -20.31 -17.55 6.74
C ARG A 544 -19.70 -18.58 5.81
N TYR A 545 -19.57 -19.83 6.27
CA TYR A 545 -19.05 -20.93 5.47
C TYR A 545 -19.94 -21.23 4.24
N ARG A 546 -21.26 -21.38 4.43
CA ARG A 546 -22.19 -21.72 3.33
C ARG A 546 -22.25 -20.62 2.27
N CYS A 547 -22.32 -19.36 2.70
CA CYS A 547 -22.36 -18.22 1.79
C CYS A 547 -21.06 -18.08 1.00
N MET A 548 -19.91 -18.20 1.68
CA MET A 548 -18.60 -18.25 1.04
C MET A 548 -18.53 -19.34 -0.03
N GLN A 549 -18.96 -20.57 0.30
CA GLN A 549 -18.94 -21.70 -0.63
C GLN A 549 -19.86 -21.47 -1.82
N THR A 550 -21.08 -20.97 -1.59
CA THR A 550 -22.06 -20.70 -2.66
C THR A 550 -21.51 -19.68 -3.66
N ILE A 551 -20.97 -18.57 -3.16
CA ILE A 551 -20.39 -17.53 -4.02
C ILE A 551 -19.14 -18.03 -4.73
N THR A 552 -18.31 -18.83 -4.06
CA THR A 552 -17.12 -19.43 -4.67
C THR A 552 -17.49 -20.39 -5.81
N GLN A 553 -18.53 -21.22 -5.64
CA GLN A 553 -18.99 -22.12 -6.71
C GLN A 553 -19.51 -21.34 -7.91
N GLU A 554 -20.23 -20.26 -7.66
CA GLU A 554 -20.71 -19.40 -8.74
C GLU A 554 -19.54 -18.73 -9.48
N ALA A 555 -18.54 -18.26 -8.73
CA ALA A 555 -17.33 -17.70 -9.31
C ALA A 555 -16.56 -18.71 -10.19
N ILE A 556 -16.45 -19.97 -9.75
CA ILE A 556 -15.83 -21.04 -10.52
C ILE A 556 -16.60 -21.31 -11.82
N LYS A 557 -17.94 -21.40 -11.76
CA LYS A 557 -18.79 -21.63 -12.95
C LYS A 557 -18.68 -20.51 -13.97
N GLN A 558 -18.62 -19.26 -13.48
CA GLN A 558 -18.53 -18.08 -14.32
C GLN A 558 -17.09 -17.77 -14.78
N GLY A 559 -16.09 -18.53 -14.31
CA GLY A 559 -14.68 -18.25 -14.59
C GLY A 559 -14.20 -16.93 -13.99
N THR A 560 -14.85 -16.43 -12.93
CA THR A 560 -14.49 -15.19 -12.23
C THR A 560 -13.54 -15.48 -11.07
N ARG A 561 -12.98 -14.42 -10.48
CA ARG A 561 -11.94 -14.53 -9.44
C ARG A 561 -12.51 -15.16 -8.16
N ILE A 562 -11.82 -16.15 -7.62
CA ILE A 562 -12.07 -16.67 -6.28
C ILE A 562 -11.52 -15.68 -5.25
N HIS A 563 -12.29 -15.44 -4.19
CA HIS A 563 -11.94 -14.49 -3.13
C HIS A 563 -11.51 -15.21 -1.84
N GLN A 564 -10.62 -14.57 -1.07
CA GLN A 564 -10.37 -14.94 0.32
C GLN A 564 -11.43 -14.30 1.22
N TYR A 565 -11.81 -15.01 2.29
CA TYR A 565 -12.79 -14.60 3.30
C TYR A 565 -12.17 -14.80 4.69
N HIS A 566 -12.29 -13.82 5.57
CA HIS A 566 -11.73 -13.82 6.94
C HIS A 566 -10.25 -14.24 7.02
N GLY A 567 -9.45 -13.81 6.05
CA GLY A 567 -8.01 -14.08 5.94
C GLY A 567 -7.66 -15.41 5.32
N LYS A 568 -8.64 -16.16 4.77
CA LYS A 568 -8.45 -17.53 4.30
C LYS A 568 -9.10 -17.79 2.95
N TRP A 569 -8.56 -18.77 2.23
CA TRP A 569 -9.20 -19.28 1.02
C TRP A 569 -10.42 -20.16 1.35
N PRO A 570 -11.37 -20.37 0.41
CA PRO A 570 -12.61 -21.09 0.68
C PRO A 570 -12.42 -22.62 0.69
N PHE A 571 -11.87 -23.15 1.78
CA PHE A 571 -11.69 -24.59 1.99
C PHE A 571 -13.01 -25.34 2.17
N TYR A 572 -13.07 -26.57 1.67
CA TYR A 572 -14.11 -27.53 2.01
C TYR A 572 -13.88 -28.07 3.42
N ARG A 573 -14.88 -27.86 4.28
CA ARG A 573 -14.87 -28.33 5.66
C ARG A 573 -15.30 -29.80 5.71
N LEU A 574 -14.51 -30.65 6.35
CA LEU A 574 -14.79 -32.09 6.48
C LEU A 574 -15.14 -32.45 7.93
N TYR A 575 -16.39 -32.85 8.20
CA TYR A 575 -16.88 -33.20 9.55
C TYR A 575 -16.58 -32.15 10.65
N GLY A 576 -16.48 -30.87 10.28
CA GLY A 576 -16.17 -29.76 11.20
C GLY A 576 -14.69 -29.32 11.20
N ILE A 577 -13.80 -30.09 10.56
CA ILE A 577 -12.39 -29.74 10.33
C ILE A 577 -12.30 -28.70 9.23
N GLN A 578 -11.75 -27.54 9.56
CA GLN A 578 -11.68 -26.38 8.68
C GLN A 578 -10.71 -26.59 7.49
N GLU A 579 -9.51 -27.13 7.74
CA GLU A 579 -8.45 -27.31 6.73
C GLU A 579 -7.92 -28.76 6.74
N PRO A 580 -8.62 -29.71 6.10
CA PRO A 580 -8.33 -31.14 6.26
C PRO A 580 -6.92 -31.58 5.82
N ALA A 581 -6.38 -30.97 4.75
CA ALA A 581 -5.04 -31.30 4.26
C ALA A 581 -3.95 -30.82 5.23
N SER A 582 -4.05 -29.56 5.69
CA SER A 582 -3.14 -29.00 6.69
C SER A 582 -3.13 -29.84 7.97
N VAL A 583 -4.30 -30.26 8.46
CA VAL A 583 -4.44 -31.18 9.62
C VAL A 583 -3.72 -32.50 9.39
N LEU A 584 -3.96 -33.17 8.25
CA LEU A 584 -3.31 -34.44 7.94
C LEU A 584 -1.79 -34.30 7.90
N PHE A 585 -1.27 -33.29 7.21
CA PHE A 585 0.16 -33.09 7.06
C PHE A 585 0.83 -32.65 8.37
N SER A 586 0.15 -31.89 9.23
CA SER A 586 0.62 -31.58 10.58
C SER A 586 0.72 -32.84 11.45
N ILE A 587 -0.28 -33.72 11.41
CA ILE A 587 -0.23 -35.02 12.12
C ILE A 587 0.96 -35.86 11.63
N LEU A 588 1.16 -35.96 10.30
CA LEU A 588 2.25 -36.74 9.73
C LEU A 588 3.63 -36.19 10.11
N ASN A 589 3.80 -34.86 10.16
CA ASN A 589 5.01 -34.25 10.70
C ASN A 589 5.20 -34.58 12.19
N GLY A 590 4.17 -34.41 13.02
CA GLY A 590 4.19 -34.77 14.44
C GLY A 590 4.59 -36.23 14.68
N LEU A 591 4.11 -37.16 13.85
CA LEU A 591 4.48 -38.57 13.88
C LEU A 591 5.96 -38.81 13.56
N GLN A 592 6.58 -38.02 12.67
CA GLN A 592 8.03 -38.11 12.47
C GLN A 592 8.79 -37.71 13.74
N HIS A 593 8.41 -36.61 14.39
CA HIS A 593 9.04 -36.19 15.65
C HIS A 593 8.86 -37.23 16.76
N TYR A 594 7.66 -37.81 16.90
CA TYR A 594 7.38 -38.90 17.83
C TYR A 594 8.27 -40.12 17.56
N LYS A 595 8.34 -40.59 16.31
CA LYS A 595 9.18 -41.72 15.91
C LYS A 595 10.65 -41.48 16.24
N TYR A 596 11.17 -40.29 15.96
CA TYR A 596 12.57 -39.97 16.18
C TYR A 596 12.90 -39.68 17.65
N PHE A 597 11.94 -39.27 18.49
CA PHE A 597 12.11 -39.22 19.94
C PHE A 597 12.55 -40.59 20.49
N PHE A 598 11.85 -41.66 20.13
CA PHE A 598 12.22 -43.01 20.57
C PHE A 598 13.53 -43.49 19.96
N ARG A 599 13.80 -43.18 18.68
CA ARG A 599 15.09 -43.53 18.07
C ARG A 599 16.27 -42.83 18.73
N LEU A 600 16.17 -41.53 19.02
CA LEU A 600 17.19 -40.79 19.76
C LEU A 600 17.39 -41.37 21.16
N LYS A 601 16.29 -41.70 21.86
CA LYS A 601 16.33 -42.31 23.19
C LYS A 601 17.08 -43.65 23.19
N GLN A 602 16.85 -44.48 22.18
CA GLN A 602 17.42 -45.84 22.06
C GLN A 602 18.85 -45.86 21.50
N GLN A 603 19.15 -45.05 20.48
CA GLN A 603 20.41 -45.14 19.73
C GLN A 603 21.53 -44.26 20.31
N LEU A 604 21.21 -43.15 20.98
CA LEU A 604 22.23 -42.31 21.59
C LEU A 604 22.68 -42.85 22.94
N SER A 605 23.98 -42.85 23.19
CA SER A 605 24.54 -43.20 24.51
C SER A 605 24.00 -42.27 25.61
N ASN A 606 23.70 -42.82 26.79
CA ASN A 606 23.32 -42.03 27.96
C ASN A 606 24.43 -41.08 28.43
N THR A 607 25.68 -41.32 28.03
CA THR A 607 26.82 -40.46 28.33
C THR A 607 26.99 -39.28 27.36
N TYR A 608 26.24 -39.24 26.26
CA TYR A 608 26.36 -38.18 25.27
C TYR A 608 25.67 -36.89 25.76
N TYR A 609 26.43 -35.82 25.92
CA TYR A 609 25.98 -34.59 26.60
C TYR A 609 24.82 -33.87 25.90
N LEU A 610 24.67 -34.00 24.57
CA LEU A 610 23.55 -33.40 23.83
C LEU A 610 22.33 -34.33 23.70
N LYS A 611 22.37 -35.58 24.20
CA LYS A 611 21.21 -36.48 24.15
C LYS A 611 19.92 -35.85 24.68
N PRO A 612 19.86 -35.26 25.90
CA PRO A 612 18.63 -34.63 26.39
C PRO A 612 18.21 -33.44 25.53
N ILE A 613 19.17 -32.69 24.98
CA ILE A 613 18.90 -31.54 24.11
C ILE A 613 18.32 -31.99 22.76
N TYR A 614 18.86 -33.04 22.15
CA TYR A 614 18.32 -33.61 20.92
C TYR A 614 16.95 -34.24 21.15
N MET A 615 16.67 -34.81 22.32
CA MET A 615 15.31 -35.26 22.64
C MET A 615 14.34 -34.07 22.79
N GLY A 616 14.81 -32.94 23.31
CA GLY A 616 14.03 -31.70 23.40
C GLY A 616 13.57 -31.19 22.04
N ILE A 617 14.38 -31.30 20.98
CA ILE A 617 13.96 -30.87 19.63
C ILE A 617 12.74 -31.65 19.14
N SER A 618 12.65 -32.95 19.44
CA SER A 618 11.46 -33.76 19.13
C SER A 618 10.26 -33.41 20.00
N ILE A 619 10.46 -33.03 21.27
CA ILE A 619 9.34 -32.58 22.13
C ILE A 619 8.78 -31.26 21.61
N CYS A 620 9.63 -30.28 21.33
CA CYS A 620 9.21 -29.00 20.76
C CYS A 620 8.56 -29.18 19.38
N GLY A 621 9.10 -30.06 18.54
CA GLY A 621 8.51 -30.41 17.25
C GLY A 621 7.11 -31.04 17.40
N MET A 622 6.96 -32.04 18.28
CA MET A 622 5.63 -32.61 18.57
C MET A 622 4.65 -31.54 19.05
N ASN A 623 5.08 -30.65 19.95
CA ASN A 623 4.23 -29.55 20.45
C ASN A 623 3.79 -28.60 19.32
N ALA A 624 4.71 -28.17 18.45
CA ALA A 624 4.41 -27.31 17.30
C ALA A 624 3.35 -27.95 16.39
N TRP A 625 3.56 -29.20 15.99
CA TRP A 625 2.64 -29.86 15.07
C TRP A 625 1.30 -30.25 15.71
N ILE A 626 1.25 -30.48 17.02
CA ILE A 626 -0.01 -30.65 17.75
C ILE A 626 -0.83 -29.37 17.70
N TRP A 627 -0.23 -28.22 18.02
CA TRP A 627 -0.97 -26.95 17.99
C TRP A 627 -1.35 -26.51 16.59
N SER A 628 -0.51 -26.76 15.59
CA SER A 628 -0.86 -26.61 14.18
C SER A 628 -2.07 -27.49 13.80
N THR A 629 -2.08 -28.76 14.22
CA THR A 629 -3.22 -29.66 14.00
C THR A 629 -4.51 -29.10 14.62
N VAL A 630 -4.44 -28.58 15.86
CA VAL A 630 -5.58 -27.99 16.56
C VAL A 630 -6.08 -26.72 15.87
N PHE A 631 -5.17 -25.83 15.46
CA PHE A 631 -5.48 -24.58 14.77
C PHE A 631 -6.17 -24.81 13.42
N HIS A 632 -5.61 -25.67 12.56
CA HIS A 632 -6.21 -26.00 11.27
C HIS A 632 -7.50 -26.83 11.38
N THR A 633 -7.73 -27.48 12.54
CA THR A 633 -9.01 -28.11 12.84
C THR A 633 -10.08 -27.08 13.13
N ARG A 634 -9.79 -26.16 14.06
CA ARG A 634 -10.68 -25.07 14.45
C ARG A 634 -9.90 -23.81 14.79
N ASP A 635 -10.09 -22.81 13.95
CA ASP A 635 -9.50 -21.50 14.12
C ASP A 635 -10.27 -20.67 15.16
N THR A 636 -9.53 -20.21 16.18
CA THR A 636 -9.97 -19.30 17.23
C THR A 636 -8.77 -18.45 17.65
N PRO A 637 -8.97 -17.27 18.27
CA PRO A 637 -7.85 -16.44 18.74
C PRO A 637 -6.88 -17.16 19.70
N TRP A 638 -7.35 -18.17 20.43
CA TRP A 638 -6.52 -18.95 21.34
C TRP A 638 -5.71 -20.03 20.61
N THR A 639 -6.35 -20.77 19.69
CA THR A 639 -5.66 -21.80 18.91
C THR A 639 -4.64 -21.18 17.97
N GLU A 640 -4.94 -20.01 17.40
CA GLU A 640 -4.00 -19.20 16.61
C GLU A 640 -2.74 -18.85 17.43
N LYS A 641 -2.92 -18.25 18.61
CA LYS A 641 -1.80 -17.88 19.49
C LYS A 641 -0.93 -19.08 19.85
N LEU A 642 -1.55 -20.20 20.21
CA LEU A 642 -0.82 -21.39 20.67
C LEU A 642 -0.07 -22.09 19.54
N ASP A 643 -0.58 -22.05 18.31
CA ASP A 643 0.15 -22.51 17.13
C ASP A 643 1.42 -21.69 16.92
N TYR A 644 1.30 -20.37 16.80
CA TYR A 644 2.46 -19.50 16.58
C TYR A 644 3.47 -19.53 17.73
N PHE A 645 3.03 -19.56 18.99
CA PHE A 645 3.95 -19.70 20.12
C PHE A 645 4.71 -21.02 20.08
N SER A 646 4.05 -22.09 19.65
CA SER A 646 4.66 -23.41 19.55
C SER A 646 5.63 -23.52 18.38
N ALA A 647 5.30 -22.93 17.23
CA ALA A 647 6.20 -22.80 16.10
C ALA A 647 7.43 -21.95 16.45
N GLY A 648 7.23 -20.78 17.09
CA GLY A 648 8.31 -19.91 17.56
C GLY A 648 9.22 -20.60 18.57
N LEU A 649 8.66 -21.37 19.51
CA LEU A 649 9.44 -22.19 20.44
C LEU A 649 10.30 -23.23 19.71
N TYR A 650 9.75 -23.90 18.71
CA TYR A 650 10.47 -24.92 17.94
C TYR A 650 11.64 -24.32 17.16
N ILE A 651 11.45 -23.16 16.51
CA ILE A 651 12.51 -22.43 15.80
C ILE A 651 13.59 -21.99 16.78
N LEU A 652 13.21 -21.37 17.91
CA LEU A 652 14.16 -20.92 18.92
C LEU A 652 14.93 -22.09 19.54
N TYR A 653 14.28 -23.23 19.77
CA TYR A 653 14.94 -24.43 20.26
C TYR A 653 15.93 -24.99 19.23
N GLY A 654 15.58 -24.96 17.94
CA GLY A 654 16.49 -25.30 16.85
C GLY A 654 17.76 -24.44 16.85
N PHE A 655 17.61 -23.13 17.04
CA PHE A 655 18.72 -22.20 17.19
C PHE A 655 19.55 -22.49 18.45
N PHE A 656 18.90 -22.77 19.58
CA PHE A 656 19.56 -23.18 20.82
C PHE A 656 20.44 -24.42 20.61
N VAL A 657 19.94 -25.44 19.91
CA VAL A 657 20.70 -26.65 19.56
C VAL A 657 21.88 -26.32 18.64
N ALA A 658 21.67 -25.49 17.61
CA ALA A 658 22.72 -25.11 16.66
C ALA A 658 23.91 -24.46 17.38
N VAL A 659 23.65 -23.51 18.28
CA VAL A 659 24.69 -22.82 19.05
C VAL A 659 25.45 -23.79 19.95
N LEU A 660 24.76 -24.61 20.75
CA LEU A 660 25.42 -25.57 21.63
C LEU A 660 26.29 -26.56 20.84
N ARG A 661 25.81 -26.99 19.67
CA ARG A 661 26.49 -27.99 18.87
C ARG A 661 27.69 -27.43 18.11
N ILE A 662 27.54 -26.29 17.45
CA ILE A 662 28.58 -25.71 16.56
C ILE A 662 29.73 -25.11 17.39
N PHE A 663 29.41 -24.45 18.50
CA PHE A 663 30.41 -23.84 19.37
C PHE A 663 30.91 -24.76 20.50
N HIS A 664 30.52 -26.04 20.48
CA HIS A 664 30.95 -27.06 21.45
C HIS A 664 30.78 -26.64 22.92
N ILE A 665 29.68 -25.96 23.26
CA ILE A 665 29.43 -25.48 24.62
C ILE A 665 29.10 -26.67 25.54
N ARG A 666 30.05 -27.02 26.41
CA ARG A 666 29.93 -28.14 27.37
C ARG A 666 29.92 -27.70 28.83
N HIS A 667 30.40 -26.49 29.11
CA HIS A 667 30.48 -25.97 30.48
C HIS A 667 29.09 -25.68 31.05
N ARG A 668 28.78 -26.20 32.24
CA ARG A 668 27.43 -26.13 32.84
C ARG A 668 26.93 -24.69 33.01
N LEU A 669 27.79 -23.77 33.43
CA LEU A 669 27.43 -22.36 33.59
C LEU A 669 27.11 -21.71 32.23
N ALA A 670 27.91 -21.97 31.19
CA ALA A 670 27.69 -21.39 29.86
C ALA A 670 26.39 -21.90 29.24
N LEU A 671 26.08 -23.19 29.44
CA LEU A 671 24.80 -23.77 29.04
C LEU A 671 23.63 -23.13 29.80
N ALA A 672 23.75 -22.97 31.12
CA ALA A 672 22.71 -22.34 31.94
C ALA A 672 22.45 -20.89 31.52
N VAL A 673 23.52 -20.09 31.31
CA VAL A 673 23.41 -18.71 30.82
C VAL A 673 22.71 -18.67 29.46
N TRP A 674 23.13 -19.53 28.53
CA TRP A 674 22.51 -19.59 27.20
C TRP A 674 21.03 -20.00 27.25
N ALA A 675 20.70 -20.99 28.08
CA ALA A 675 19.32 -21.42 28.30
C ALA A 675 18.46 -20.30 28.91
N CYS A 676 18.98 -19.57 29.90
CA CYS A 676 18.29 -18.43 30.50
C CYS A 676 18.08 -17.30 29.50
N LEU A 677 19.05 -17.00 28.64
CA LEU A 677 18.90 -15.99 27.59
C LEU A 677 17.82 -16.38 26.58
N CYS A 678 17.82 -17.62 26.10
CA CYS A 678 16.78 -18.11 25.18
C CYS A 678 15.40 -18.12 25.86
N ALA A 679 15.30 -18.61 27.09
CA ALA A 679 14.05 -18.64 27.85
C ALA A 679 13.52 -17.21 28.12
N GLY A 680 14.41 -16.27 28.48
CA GLY A 680 14.05 -14.87 28.66
C GLY A 680 13.56 -14.21 27.38
N ALA A 681 14.25 -14.46 26.25
CA ALA A 681 13.83 -13.97 24.94
C ALA A 681 12.46 -14.54 24.52
N PHE A 682 12.23 -15.84 24.73
CA PHE A 682 10.94 -16.47 24.45
C PHE A 682 9.83 -15.93 25.35
N ALA A 683 10.10 -15.79 26.65
CA ALA A 683 9.14 -15.23 27.59
C ALA A 683 8.76 -13.78 27.21
N ALA A 684 9.74 -12.95 26.82
CA ALA A 684 9.49 -11.59 26.34
C ALA A 684 8.64 -11.60 25.07
N HIS A 685 8.97 -12.46 24.10
CA HIS A 685 8.25 -12.62 22.83
C HIS A 685 6.79 -13.04 23.06
N VAL A 686 6.55 -14.09 23.85
CA VAL A 686 5.20 -14.56 24.20
C VAL A 686 4.44 -13.51 24.99
N THR A 687 5.08 -12.86 25.97
CA THR A 687 4.43 -11.82 26.79
C THR A 687 3.99 -10.63 25.95
N TYR A 688 4.82 -10.19 25.00
CA TYR A 688 4.48 -9.13 24.07
C TYR A 688 3.26 -9.49 23.22
N LEU A 689 3.31 -10.64 22.53
CA LEU A 689 2.22 -11.10 21.66
C LEU A 689 0.93 -11.45 22.41
N ALA A 690 1.03 -11.94 23.64
CA ALA A 690 -0.13 -12.30 24.46
C ALA A 690 -0.90 -11.08 24.97
N ARG A 691 -0.20 -9.97 25.28
CA ARG A 691 -0.80 -8.73 25.82
C ARG A 691 -1.54 -7.90 24.79
N LEU A 692 -1.29 -8.13 23.50
CA LEU A 692 -1.98 -7.40 22.45
C LEU A 692 -3.42 -7.92 22.27
N PRO A 693 -4.41 -7.02 22.12
CA PRO A 693 -5.80 -7.39 21.83
C PRO A 693 -5.94 -8.20 20.53
N ARG A 694 -5.04 -7.96 19.57
CA ARG A 694 -4.93 -8.68 18.29
C ARG A 694 -3.52 -9.22 18.12
N PHE A 695 -3.39 -10.43 17.57
CA PHE A 695 -2.08 -11.04 17.33
C PHE A 695 -1.29 -10.24 16.28
N ASP A 696 -0.07 -9.81 16.63
CA ASP A 696 0.82 -9.12 15.68
C ASP A 696 1.58 -10.14 14.83
N TYR A 697 0.93 -10.55 13.74
CA TYR A 697 1.48 -11.52 12.80
C TYR A 697 2.78 -11.03 12.16
N GLY A 698 2.88 -9.73 11.85
CA GLY A 698 4.07 -9.14 11.22
C GLY A 698 5.30 -9.22 12.12
N TYR A 699 5.17 -8.86 13.39
CA TYR A 699 6.22 -9.04 14.38
C TYR A 699 6.60 -10.51 14.56
N ASN A 700 5.61 -11.40 14.69
CA ASN A 700 5.86 -12.84 14.88
C ASN A 700 6.66 -13.43 13.71
N MET A 701 6.26 -13.13 12.47
CA MET A 701 6.97 -13.57 11.27
C MET A 701 8.38 -13.00 11.20
N LEU A 702 8.56 -11.70 11.49
CA LEU A 702 9.89 -11.09 11.49
C LEU A 702 10.82 -11.76 12.52
N ALA A 703 10.33 -12.01 13.74
CA ALA A 703 11.10 -12.67 14.79
C ALA A 703 11.50 -14.10 14.39
N CYS A 704 10.56 -14.88 13.84
CA CYS A 704 10.82 -16.23 13.37
C CYS A 704 11.81 -16.25 12.19
N LEU A 705 11.70 -15.31 11.26
CA LEU A 705 12.56 -15.20 10.09
C LEU A 705 14.00 -14.83 10.49
N ILE A 706 14.18 -13.90 11.44
CA ILE A 706 15.52 -13.53 11.94
C ILE A 706 16.19 -14.73 12.61
N ILE A 707 15.52 -15.37 13.58
CA ILE A 707 16.12 -16.49 14.32
C ILE A 707 16.33 -17.70 13.41
N GLY A 708 15.35 -18.01 12.54
CA GLY A 708 15.45 -19.08 11.55
C GLY A 708 16.54 -18.83 10.51
N GLY A 709 16.72 -17.58 10.07
CA GLY A 709 17.78 -17.17 9.14
C GLY A 709 19.18 -17.29 9.75
N ILE A 710 19.35 -16.90 11.02
CA ILE A 710 20.60 -17.10 11.75
C ILE A 710 20.89 -18.60 11.92
N GLN A 711 19.91 -19.39 12.36
CA GLN A 711 20.03 -20.85 12.48
C GLN A 711 20.43 -21.50 11.15
N THR A 712 19.78 -21.10 10.05
CA THR A 712 20.07 -21.60 8.70
C THR A 712 21.51 -21.29 8.29
N SER A 713 21.95 -20.05 8.51
CA SER A 713 23.31 -19.60 8.21
C SER A 713 24.34 -20.41 9.00
N LEU A 714 24.10 -20.64 10.30
CA LEU A 714 24.97 -21.45 11.14
C LEU A 714 25.13 -22.89 10.60
N TRP A 715 24.03 -23.56 10.26
CA TRP A 715 24.08 -24.92 9.73
C TRP A 715 24.71 -25.02 8.33
N LEU A 716 24.47 -24.03 7.47
CA LEU A 716 25.10 -23.96 6.14
C LEU A 716 26.62 -23.81 6.26
N ILE A 717 27.07 -22.84 7.06
CA ILE A 717 28.50 -22.59 7.30
C ILE A 717 29.15 -23.85 7.90
N TRP A 718 28.52 -24.45 8.92
CA TRP A 718 29.02 -25.68 9.53
C TRP A 718 29.10 -26.83 8.52
N SER A 719 28.09 -27.00 7.68
CA SER A 719 28.05 -28.03 6.63
C SER A 719 29.18 -27.83 5.63
N ILE A 720 29.38 -26.62 5.11
CA ILE A 720 30.43 -26.30 4.12
C ILE A 720 31.82 -26.57 4.68
N TRP A 721 32.09 -26.14 5.92
CA TRP A 721 33.39 -26.34 6.56
C TRP A 721 33.67 -27.81 6.90
N ASN A 722 32.64 -28.61 7.14
CA ASN A 722 32.80 -30.00 7.56
C ASN A 722 32.54 -31.02 6.44
N VAL A 723 32.07 -30.64 5.26
CA VAL A 723 31.72 -31.59 4.19
C VAL A 723 32.89 -32.48 3.76
N LYS A 724 34.12 -31.94 3.78
CA LYS A 724 35.35 -32.70 3.50
C LYS A 724 35.80 -33.59 4.66
N LYS A 725 35.46 -33.22 5.90
CA LYS A 725 35.91 -33.91 7.13
C LYS A 725 34.92 -34.97 7.63
N ARG A 726 33.63 -34.76 7.36
CA ARG A 726 32.51 -35.56 7.87
C ARG A 726 31.58 -35.85 6.70
N SER A 727 31.54 -37.11 6.24
CA SER A 727 30.79 -37.55 5.05
C SER A 727 29.27 -37.33 5.14
N TYR A 728 28.74 -37.09 6.33
CA TYR A 728 27.32 -36.82 6.58
C TYR A 728 26.99 -35.33 6.76
N ALA A 729 27.99 -34.43 6.76
CA ALA A 729 27.76 -33.00 7.04
C ALA A 729 26.82 -32.35 6.01
N TRP A 730 26.84 -32.81 4.75
CA TRP A 730 25.93 -32.35 3.71
C TRP A 730 24.45 -32.49 4.10
N MET A 731 24.11 -33.45 4.95
CA MET A 731 22.73 -33.70 5.36
C MET A 731 22.16 -32.50 6.12
N ALA A 732 22.97 -31.82 6.94
CA ALA A 732 22.56 -30.60 7.65
C ALA A 732 22.33 -29.44 6.66
N GLY A 733 23.28 -29.22 5.74
CA GLY A 733 23.17 -28.17 4.72
C GLY A 733 21.96 -28.36 3.80
N VAL A 734 21.78 -29.58 3.27
CA VAL A 734 20.63 -29.90 2.41
C VAL A 734 19.31 -29.79 3.19
N SER A 735 19.27 -30.19 4.47
CA SER A 735 18.05 -30.03 5.28
C SER A 735 17.63 -28.58 5.38
N VAL A 736 18.54 -27.66 5.71
CA VAL A 736 18.17 -26.24 5.89
C VAL A 736 17.87 -25.54 4.56
N VAL A 737 18.52 -25.93 3.46
CA VAL A 737 18.17 -25.43 2.11
C VAL A 737 16.77 -25.90 1.72
N LEU A 738 16.46 -27.19 1.87
CA LEU A 738 15.16 -27.74 1.49
C LEU A 738 14.02 -27.19 2.36
N VAL A 739 14.26 -26.97 3.66
CA VAL A 739 13.28 -26.30 4.53
C VAL A 739 13.05 -24.85 4.09
N SER A 740 14.11 -24.13 3.72
CA SER A 740 13.99 -22.74 3.21
C SER A 740 13.23 -22.70 1.89
N LEU A 741 13.51 -23.62 0.96
CA LEU A 741 12.77 -23.75 -0.31
C LEU A 741 11.30 -24.14 -0.08
N ALA A 742 11.03 -25.02 0.89
CA ALA A 742 9.67 -25.38 1.26
C ALA A 742 8.91 -24.16 1.79
N MET A 743 9.54 -23.30 2.61
CA MET A 743 8.93 -22.04 3.06
C MET A 743 8.60 -21.09 1.90
N CYS A 744 9.38 -21.10 0.81
CA CYS A 744 9.06 -20.30 -0.37
C CYS A 744 7.72 -20.70 -1.03
N LEU A 745 7.16 -21.88 -0.74
CA LEU A 745 5.84 -22.26 -1.24
C LEU A 745 4.74 -21.32 -0.73
N GLU A 746 4.88 -20.75 0.47
CA GLU A 746 3.91 -19.80 1.02
C GLU A 746 3.81 -18.51 0.19
N ILE A 747 4.82 -18.19 -0.62
CA ILE A 747 4.83 -16.99 -1.48
C ILE A 747 3.77 -17.10 -2.60
N PHE A 748 3.43 -18.32 -3.05
CA PHE A 748 2.54 -18.52 -4.19
C PHE A 748 1.05 -18.26 -3.88
N ASP A 749 0.66 -18.19 -2.60
CA ASP A 749 -0.69 -17.88 -2.07
C ASP A 749 -1.85 -18.08 -3.07
N PHE A 750 -2.27 -19.34 -3.28
CA PHE A 750 -3.27 -19.74 -4.28
C PHE A 750 -4.50 -20.42 -3.66
N PRO A 751 -5.69 -20.31 -4.29
CA PRO A 751 -6.92 -20.95 -3.80
C PRO A 751 -6.83 -22.48 -3.82
N PRO A 752 -7.50 -23.18 -2.88
CA PRO A 752 -7.27 -24.59 -2.66
C PRO A 752 -7.69 -25.43 -3.88
N TRP A 753 -6.74 -26.20 -4.39
CA TRP A 753 -6.96 -27.25 -5.36
C TRP A 753 -7.83 -28.34 -4.76
N LEU A 754 -8.85 -28.75 -5.53
CA LEU A 754 -9.90 -29.69 -5.09
C LEU A 754 -10.63 -29.23 -3.81
N GLY A 755 -10.55 -27.94 -3.48
CA GLY A 755 -11.13 -27.36 -2.26
C GLY A 755 -10.42 -27.75 -0.97
N VAL A 756 -9.25 -28.40 -1.01
CA VAL A 756 -8.52 -28.83 0.21
C VAL A 756 -7.02 -28.52 0.20
N LEU A 757 -6.35 -28.46 -0.95
CA LEU A 757 -4.89 -28.31 -1.04
C LEU A 757 -4.49 -26.91 -1.50
N ASP A 758 -3.80 -26.16 -0.64
CA ASP A 758 -3.30 -24.82 -0.91
C ASP A 758 -1.77 -24.73 -0.74
N ALA A 759 -1.22 -23.53 -0.91
CA ALA A 759 0.21 -23.27 -0.74
C ALA A 759 0.73 -23.69 0.64
N HIS A 760 -0.05 -23.40 1.70
CA HIS A 760 0.34 -23.63 3.08
C HIS A 760 0.34 -25.13 3.45
N SER A 761 -0.71 -25.87 3.06
CA SER A 761 -0.73 -27.32 3.24
C SER A 761 0.36 -28.05 2.44
N LEU A 762 0.75 -27.55 1.26
CA LEU A 762 1.89 -28.09 0.52
C LEU A 762 3.22 -27.84 1.24
N TRP A 763 3.38 -26.72 1.92
CA TRP A 763 4.54 -26.49 2.80
C TRP A 763 4.58 -27.52 3.95
N HIS A 764 3.44 -27.81 4.59
CA HIS A 764 3.36 -28.89 5.59
C HIS A 764 3.75 -30.24 4.99
N ALA A 765 3.23 -30.57 3.81
CA ALA A 765 3.56 -31.83 3.13
C ALA A 765 5.06 -31.94 2.82
N ALA A 766 5.67 -30.86 2.33
CA ALA A 766 7.07 -30.81 1.94
C ALA A 766 8.03 -31.03 3.13
N THR A 767 7.63 -30.67 4.36
CA THR A 767 8.47 -30.81 5.56
C THR A 767 8.47 -32.22 6.16
N ILE A 768 7.49 -33.06 5.85
CA ILE A 768 7.38 -34.46 6.31
C ILE A 768 8.64 -35.29 6.03
N PRO A 769 9.19 -35.33 4.79
CA PRO A 769 10.42 -36.08 4.52
C PRO A 769 11.70 -35.39 5.03
N LEU A 770 11.64 -34.09 5.36
CA LEU A 770 12.81 -33.30 5.79
C LEU A 770 13.16 -33.53 7.25
N ALA A 771 12.16 -33.65 8.14
CA ALA A 771 12.42 -33.98 9.54
C ALA A 771 13.25 -35.27 9.71
N PRO A 772 12.94 -36.40 9.04
CA PRO A 772 13.78 -37.59 9.01
C PRO A 772 15.23 -37.36 8.56
N LEU A 773 15.46 -36.49 7.56
CA LEU A 773 16.80 -36.20 7.06
C LEU A 773 17.65 -35.53 8.15
N PHE A 774 17.08 -34.54 8.83
CA PHE A 774 17.75 -33.82 9.91
C PHE A 774 18.01 -34.72 11.13
N TYR A 775 17.06 -35.58 11.52
CA TYR A 775 17.31 -36.52 12.63
C TYR A 775 18.39 -37.57 12.32
N ARG A 776 18.47 -38.05 11.06
CA ARG A 776 19.55 -38.95 10.64
C ARG A 776 20.91 -38.26 10.71
N PHE A 777 20.96 -36.98 10.38
CA PHE A 777 22.13 -36.14 10.59
C PHE A 777 22.52 -36.10 12.09
N LEU A 778 21.59 -35.75 13.00
CA LEU A 778 21.87 -35.68 14.44
C LEU A 778 22.39 -37.00 15.01
N LEU A 779 21.81 -38.14 14.60
CA LEU A 779 22.26 -39.46 15.02
C LEU A 779 23.70 -39.74 14.57
N ARG A 780 23.98 -39.60 13.26
CA ARG A 780 25.33 -39.82 12.70
C ARG A 780 26.37 -38.91 13.34
N ASP A 781 25.98 -37.67 13.60
CA ASP A 781 26.85 -36.68 14.19
C ASP A 781 27.21 -36.99 15.65
N ALA A 782 26.23 -37.42 16.44
CA ALA A 782 26.46 -37.88 17.80
C ALA A 782 27.34 -39.15 17.87
N TYR A 783 27.15 -40.10 16.95
CA TYR A 783 28.01 -41.28 16.85
C TYR A 783 29.47 -40.89 16.54
N ALA A 784 29.69 -39.96 15.60
CA ALA A 784 31.03 -39.50 15.26
C ALA A 784 31.73 -38.78 16.43
N GLU A 785 31.02 -37.91 17.16
CA GLU A 785 31.56 -37.22 18.35
C GLU A 785 31.94 -38.21 19.47
N THR A 786 31.14 -39.27 19.65
CA THR A 786 31.37 -40.28 20.69
C THR A 786 32.54 -41.20 20.32
N ASN A 787 32.70 -41.55 19.04
CA ASN A 787 33.82 -42.37 18.59
C ASN A 787 35.15 -41.61 18.56
N GLN A 788 35.16 -40.33 18.17
CA GLN A 788 36.38 -39.50 18.20
C GLN A 788 36.93 -39.36 19.65
N THR A 789 36.06 -39.16 20.63
CA THR A 789 36.46 -39.09 22.05
C THR A 789 36.96 -40.42 22.63
N SER A 790 36.63 -41.56 22.01
CA SER A 790 37.16 -42.88 22.41
C SER A 790 38.55 -43.18 21.85
N VAL A 791 38.93 -42.55 20.73
CA VAL A 791 40.28 -42.66 20.12
C VAL A 791 41.27 -41.78 20.88
N ASP A 792 40.90 -40.54 21.20
CA ASP A 792 41.77 -39.62 21.95
C ASP A 792 42.12 -40.13 23.36
N LYS A 793 41.23 -40.89 24.00
CA LYS A 793 41.46 -41.53 25.31
C LYS A 793 42.30 -42.81 25.28
N ARG A 794 42.53 -43.41 24.09
CA ARG A 794 43.41 -44.57 23.92
C ARG A 794 44.82 -44.18 23.47
N SER A 795 45.00 -42.94 23.02
CA SER A 795 46.28 -42.34 22.64
C SER A 795 46.90 -41.43 23.72
N SER A 796 46.22 -41.25 24.85
CA SER A 796 46.72 -40.63 26.10
C SER A 796 46.91 -41.72 27.14
#